data_AF-A0AAE3C9P2-F1
#
_entry.id   AF-A0AAE3C9P2-F1
#
_cell.length_a   1.000
_cell.length_b   1.000
_cell.length_c   1.000
_cell.angle_alpha   90.00
_cell.angle_beta   90.00
_cell.angle_gamma   90.00
#
_symmetry.space_group_name_H-M   'P 1'
#
loop_
_entity.id
_entity.type
_entity.pdbx_description
1 polymer ?
#
loop_
_entity_poly.entity_id
_entity_poly.type
_entity_poly.pdbx_seq_one_letter_code
_entity_poly.pdbx_strand_id
1 'polypeptide(L)'
;MSKIKTLAFIVAVIFIGALFVGASSFVTSLGASSTASMCWMLPLSSQSGTLGNPEIDTVCLCGGHWKTIRTYDDGCLKQDMVTGELLLHVRGTPYEMGYQHGMLLSNEIANLCSGFLTPVCMEVGGGYDMEHFSVGYSIMRDIAYSALVPFIKAYTPQYWAEMEGMADALRDAGTPVTFDDILLINTFLDITYNLQSISSGYSCSYFAAWGNATHKGELIQGGNTDFESYNIAPNATIFIVQEPEPDPTIPGYTPGYPFLSVGWIGVIGTLSGMNIEGISIGDTTSWTTEMSFAGVPYFFLVRSVIQYADSIDAALWIFENTPKTAGFTHVVGDSKIPEAKVIEISADNVAIRSINPCQPAPPQTIHTSNHYECGEMIPGQAAAYGISWNPEWPVSVWLDYVRQVDRRFDRYNQLLNKYYGKITVLKAITILRDRYDLFQNRYLNYSEYGNTINALGPRIQVTEPIEQYYGIVRPIIKQSCTIYSWVFIPGELKAWMASGEYPAPKGKYAFLDFGKELGLNTLPSCARQPYAEVIGEGPSQVKVVHVFGGPYNRGFQHGTLCADEIYYLTQIVYYIAPEEIWHQLASLWGYFVPLEFKLEMAGIAAGCRAQGYTDITYEDILVINSFVDMGYWLDVHGGELMSQEQSQKLGCTALLATGSATIDGRTITGTTIDFMSAATPGMTLVDVTPTVGYRVVYFSGAGCLGLNGMNGKGLAQVEQSIGGPHQDFGMPAMIQSRMILQYMDDIYEAKTFAEACIDTINPLVGTNYESHVQCIEVSDSLGNIMVMELDPARMCTVINPDNGFDNQPPAYIEPHTYVGQGPGWLSRQGIFCCPEMKQCQFDPDDWSDPKMFCMSEQANASWGEIDIWKVLQFTKNNTIYDSDQVGSIFMVPSEGAIYVLRGPAKYGEYALYQIPVAEAKIAEGFGQIRIDKEWHKGYAELYRIGNTFNLIICGYRTSWHIDSVTHKNNMDVYKCSNNGGTLWIKIIFAQEPAKVMAQGDGILFRGNLCT
;
A
#
# COMPACT_ATOMS: atom_id res chain seq x y z
N MET A 1 5.34 25.43 80.72
CA MET A 1 5.69 26.33 79.60
C MET A 1 5.97 25.60 78.27
N SER A 2 5.43 24.39 78.07
CA SER A 2 5.56 23.59 76.84
C SER A 2 4.19 23.20 76.24
N LYS A 3 3.15 24.03 76.42
CA LYS A 3 1.78 23.77 75.94
C LYS A 3 1.10 24.95 75.22
N ILE A 4 1.82 25.98 74.77
CA ILE A 4 1.22 27.15 74.10
C ILE A 4 1.74 27.37 72.66
N LYS A 5 2.79 26.68 72.20
CA LYS A 5 3.27 26.78 70.80
C LYS A 5 2.76 25.69 69.85
N THR A 6 2.11 24.66 70.37
CA THR A 6 1.51 23.57 69.56
C THR A 6 0.03 23.83 69.22
N LEU A 7 -0.61 24.80 69.87
CA LEU A 7 -2.05 25.08 69.70
C LEU A 7 -2.37 26.04 68.53
N ALA A 8 -1.39 26.82 68.06
CA ALA A 8 -1.56 27.70 66.90
C ALA A 8 -1.41 26.97 65.55
N PHE A 9 -0.77 25.80 65.54
CA PHE A 9 -0.56 24.98 64.33
C PHE A 9 -1.73 24.01 64.06
N ILE A 10 -2.53 23.69 65.08
CA ILE A 10 -3.67 22.75 64.96
C ILE A 10 -4.97 23.47 64.54
N VAL A 11 -5.12 24.77 64.83
CA VAL A 11 -6.33 25.54 64.46
C VAL A 11 -6.32 25.98 62.98
N ALA A 12 -5.16 26.12 62.34
CA ALA A 12 -5.06 26.41 60.90
C ALA A 12 -5.27 25.17 60.02
N VAL A 13 -5.00 23.96 60.55
CA VAL A 13 -5.18 22.69 59.82
C VAL A 13 -6.63 22.18 59.86
N ILE A 14 -7.45 22.64 60.82
CA ILE A 14 -8.87 22.27 60.93
C ILE A 14 -9.76 23.04 59.95
N PHE A 15 -9.32 24.17 59.38
CA PHE A 15 -10.11 24.92 58.38
C PHE A 15 -9.87 24.49 56.92
N ILE A 16 -8.84 23.68 56.65
CA ILE A 16 -8.51 23.22 55.29
C ILE A 16 -8.83 21.72 55.10
N GLY A 17 -9.05 20.96 56.19
CA GLY A 17 -9.37 19.53 56.16
C GLY A 17 -10.86 19.16 56.19
N ALA A 18 -11.79 20.10 56.02
CA ALA A 18 -13.24 19.86 56.17
C ALA A 18 -14.03 19.79 54.85
N LEU A 19 -13.40 19.52 53.71
CA LEU A 19 -14.08 19.38 52.41
C LEU A 19 -13.70 18.13 51.61
N PHE A 20 -13.13 17.11 52.25
CA PHE A 20 -12.98 15.78 51.65
C PHE A 20 -13.33 14.70 52.68
N VAL A 21 -14.50 14.08 52.47
CA VAL A 21 -14.79 12.63 52.45
C VAL A 21 -16.23 12.37 52.94
N GLY A 22 -17.08 11.94 52.00
CA GLY A 22 -18.06 10.89 52.27
C GLY A 22 -19.54 11.27 52.16
N ALA A 23 -20.10 11.21 50.96
CA ALA A 23 -21.37 10.51 50.72
C ALA A 23 -21.61 10.37 49.21
N SER A 24 -21.48 9.13 48.75
CA SER A 24 -22.07 8.63 47.51
C SER A 24 -23.60 8.61 47.61
N SER A 25 -24.23 8.70 46.43
CA SER A 25 -25.60 8.32 46.06
C SER A 25 -26.73 9.36 46.11
N PHE A 26 -27.49 9.34 45.00
CA PHE A 26 -28.81 9.90 44.69
C PHE A 26 -28.93 11.16 43.78
N VAL A 27 -29.26 10.87 42.50
CA VAL A 27 -30.21 11.53 41.57
C VAL A 27 -29.70 12.58 40.56
N THR A 28 -29.47 12.07 39.34
CA THR A 28 -29.90 12.56 38.02
C THR A 28 -30.63 13.93 37.92
N SER A 29 -30.15 14.81 37.05
CA SER A 29 -30.86 15.43 35.90
C SER A 29 -30.37 16.84 35.58
N LEU A 30 -30.30 17.16 34.27
CA LEU A 30 -30.04 18.48 33.64
C LEU A 30 -28.56 18.92 33.76
N GLY A 31 -27.80 19.19 32.69
CA GLY A 31 -28.13 19.72 31.37
C GLY A 31 -27.14 20.87 31.11
N ALA A 32 -26.31 20.73 30.08
CA ALA A 32 -25.48 21.73 29.38
C ALA A 32 -25.06 23.05 30.09
N SER A 33 -23.74 23.32 30.13
CA SER A 33 -23.09 24.42 29.39
C SER A 33 -21.81 24.95 30.07
N SER A 34 -20.78 25.15 29.24
CA SER A 34 -19.66 26.09 29.38
C SER A 34 -18.91 26.17 30.72
N THR A 35 -17.69 25.61 30.75
CA THR A 35 -16.60 26.19 31.54
C THR A 35 -15.38 26.38 30.65
N ALA A 36 -15.11 27.64 30.33
CA ALA A 36 -13.90 28.09 29.65
C ALA A 36 -12.65 27.69 30.44
N SER A 37 -11.74 26.96 29.80
CA SER A 37 -10.43 26.66 30.34
C SER A 37 -9.57 27.93 30.32
N MET A 38 -9.22 28.45 31.50
CA MET A 38 -8.29 29.57 31.65
C MET A 38 -6.89 29.17 31.13
N CYS A 39 -6.37 29.99 30.23
CA CYS A 39 -5.00 29.96 29.72
C CYS A 39 -4.01 30.07 30.90
N TRP A 40 -3.25 29.02 31.19
CA TRP A 40 -2.21 29.06 32.20
C TRP A 40 -0.98 29.80 31.66
N MET A 41 -0.85 31.08 31.99
CA MET A 41 0.45 31.77 31.99
C MET A 41 1.13 31.49 33.32
N LEU A 42 2.18 30.66 33.35
CA LEU A 42 3.04 30.49 34.52
C LEU A 42 4.26 31.42 34.39
N PRO A 43 4.45 32.41 35.27
CA PRO A 43 5.71 33.14 35.35
C PRO A 43 6.68 32.35 36.23
N LEU A 44 7.82 31.91 35.67
CA LEU A 44 8.93 31.37 36.46
C LEU A 44 9.62 32.53 37.18
N SER A 45 9.63 32.50 38.51
CA SER A 45 10.30 33.48 39.37
C SER A 45 11.82 33.44 39.15
N SER A 46 12.39 34.60 38.82
CA SER A 46 13.81 34.86 38.64
C SER A 46 14.60 34.74 39.95
N GLN A 47 15.58 33.83 40.03
CA GLN A 47 16.82 34.06 40.79
C GLN A 47 18.04 33.38 40.14
N SER A 48 19.14 34.14 40.14
CA SER A 48 20.54 33.82 39.82
C SER A 48 20.95 33.52 38.38
N GLY A 49 21.36 34.59 37.68
CA GLY A 49 22.56 34.69 36.85
C GLY A 49 22.98 33.51 35.97
N THR A 50 22.56 33.53 34.71
CA THR A 50 23.32 33.03 33.55
C THR A 50 22.72 33.63 32.27
N LEU A 51 23.54 33.80 31.24
CA LEU A 51 23.22 34.34 29.91
C LEU A 51 21.97 33.66 29.30
N GLY A 52 20.79 34.27 29.49
CA GLY A 52 19.54 33.88 28.87
C GLY A 52 18.96 35.06 28.10
N ASN A 53 18.51 34.83 26.86
CA ASN A 53 17.78 35.81 26.08
C ASN A 53 16.33 35.90 26.63
N PRO A 54 15.86 37.06 27.11
CA PRO A 54 14.53 37.23 27.71
C PRO A 54 13.36 36.99 26.73
N GLU A 55 13.61 36.85 25.41
CA GLU A 55 12.56 36.53 24.43
C GLU A 55 12.14 35.04 24.40
N ILE A 56 12.88 34.13 25.06
CA ILE A 56 12.62 32.68 25.01
C ILE A 56 11.58 32.23 26.07
N ASP A 57 11.25 33.08 27.05
CA ASP A 57 10.56 32.67 28.29
C ASP A 57 9.02 32.70 28.25
N THR A 58 8.39 32.95 27.11
CA THR A 58 6.93 32.75 26.92
C THR A 58 6.65 31.66 25.90
N VAL A 59 6.55 30.41 26.36
CA VAL A 59 5.97 29.31 25.59
C VAL A 59 4.46 29.35 25.77
N CYS A 60 3.72 29.75 24.74
CA CYS A 60 2.26 29.63 24.74
C CYS A 60 1.89 28.34 24.01
N LEU A 61 1.50 27.32 24.78
CA LEU A 61 0.66 26.23 24.28
C LEU A 61 -0.73 26.84 24.08
N CYS A 62 -1.03 27.29 22.88
CA CYS A 62 -2.32 27.85 22.56
C CYS A 62 -2.86 27.09 21.34
N GLY A 63 -3.93 26.31 21.51
CA GLY A 63 -4.55 25.54 20.44
C GLY A 63 -5.45 24.42 20.96
N GLY A 64 -6.12 23.74 20.05
CA GLY A 64 -7.17 22.74 20.35
C GLY A 64 -8.58 23.30 20.20
N HIS A 65 -8.73 24.50 19.63
CA HIS A 65 -10.02 25.14 19.36
C HIS A 65 -10.36 25.00 17.87
N TRP A 66 -10.47 23.74 17.43
CA TRP A 66 -10.75 23.41 16.04
C TRP A 66 -12.18 23.74 15.67
N LYS A 67 -12.35 24.59 14.66
CA LYS A 67 -13.64 24.89 14.04
C LYS A 67 -13.66 24.32 12.63
N THR A 68 -14.63 23.46 12.33
CA THR A 68 -14.90 23.03 10.96
C THR A 68 -15.26 24.24 10.08
N ILE A 69 -14.52 24.43 9.00
CA ILE A 69 -14.70 25.52 8.04
C ILE A 69 -15.22 25.04 6.69
N ARG A 70 -14.93 23.79 6.29
CA ARG A 70 -15.48 23.12 5.09
C ARG A 70 -15.73 21.64 5.39
N THR A 71 -16.68 21.04 4.68
CA THR A 71 -17.00 19.61 4.74
C THR A 71 -17.31 19.13 3.32
N TYR A 72 -16.94 17.90 3.02
CA TYR A 72 -17.25 17.23 1.75
C TYR A 72 -17.30 15.73 2.02
N ASP A 73 -18.45 15.10 1.77
CA ASP A 73 -18.75 13.73 2.20
C ASP A 73 -18.36 13.50 3.68
N ASP A 74 -17.55 12.48 3.96
CA ASP A 74 -17.04 12.18 5.30
C ASP A 74 -15.80 13.00 5.69
N GLY A 75 -15.24 13.77 4.75
CA GLY A 75 -14.09 14.62 4.94
C GLY A 75 -14.43 15.99 5.52
N CYS A 76 -13.51 16.56 6.28
CA CYS A 76 -13.64 17.94 6.76
C CYS A 76 -12.32 18.70 6.87
N LEU A 77 -12.41 20.02 6.66
CA LEU A 77 -11.32 20.97 6.90
C LEU A 77 -11.67 21.79 8.13
N LYS A 78 -10.78 21.81 9.11
CA LYS A 78 -10.89 22.59 10.34
C LYS A 78 -9.76 23.61 10.42
N GLN A 79 -10.02 24.68 11.17
CA GLN A 79 -9.03 25.69 11.50
C GLN A 79 -8.96 25.87 13.01
N ASP A 80 -7.75 25.92 13.57
CA ASP A 80 -7.56 26.30 14.96
C ASP A 80 -7.78 27.81 15.11
N MET A 81 -8.75 28.19 15.95
CA MET A 81 -9.15 29.59 16.09
C MET A 81 -8.14 30.48 16.82
N VAL A 82 -7.05 29.92 17.37
CA VAL A 82 -6.02 30.65 18.12
C VAL A 82 -4.74 30.82 17.30
N THR A 83 -4.34 29.79 16.57
CA THR A 83 -3.11 29.81 15.75
C THR A 83 -3.38 30.07 14.28
N GLY A 84 -4.58 29.72 13.78
CA GLY A 84 -4.92 29.78 12.36
C GLY A 84 -4.51 28.55 11.56
N GLU A 85 -3.85 27.58 12.19
CA GLU A 85 -3.40 26.32 11.57
C GLU A 85 -4.58 25.51 11.03
N LEU A 86 -4.35 24.80 9.94
CA LEU A 86 -5.36 23.94 9.30
C LEU A 86 -5.20 22.48 9.74
N LEU A 87 -6.33 21.79 9.79
CA LEU A 87 -6.44 20.34 9.96
C LEU A 87 -7.37 19.82 8.88
N LEU A 88 -6.84 19.01 7.97
CA LEU A 88 -7.63 18.21 7.05
C LEU A 88 -7.89 16.85 7.69
N HIS A 89 -9.13 16.39 7.66
CA HIS A 89 -9.50 15.03 8.04
C HIS A 89 -10.19 14.39 6.83
N VAL A 90 -9.62 13.31 6.31
CA VAL A 90 -10.18 12.52 5.20
C VAL A 90 -10.35 11.06 5.60
N ARG A 91 -11.37 10.41 5.03
CA ARG A 91 -11.74 9.03 5.36
C ARG A 91 -12.31 8.31 4.14
N GLY A 92 -12.05 7.01 4.03
CA GLY A 92 -12.64 6.13 3.01
C GLY A 92 -11.59 5.37 2.23
N THR A 93 -11.98 4.89 1.04
CA THR A 93 -11.06 4.29 0.07
C THR A 93 -9.97 5.31 -0.34
N PRO A 94 -8.83 4.85 -0.90
CA PRO A 94 -7.78 5.76 -1.34
C PRO A 94 -8.28 6.84 -2.31
N TYR A 95 -9.13 6.47 -3.28
CA TYR A 95 -9.73 7.41 -4.22
C TYR A 95 -10.60 8.46 -3.49
N GLU A 96 -11.49 8.03 -2.59
CA GLU A 96 -12.37 8.94 -1.83
C GLU A 96 -11.60 9.91 -0.95
N MET A 97 -10.56 9.45 -0.25
CA MET A 97 -9.68 10.32 0.54
C MET A 97 -9.00 11.37 -0.34
N GLY A 98 -8.53 10.97 -1.51
CA GLY A 98 -7.93 11.87 -2.51
C GLY A 98 -8.92 12.92 -2.99
N TYR A 99 -10.14 12.48 -3.33
CA TYR A 99 -11.22 13.35 -3.79
C TYR A 99 -11.61 14.36 -2.71
N GLN A 100 -11.78 13.93 -1.46
CA GLN A 100 -12.06 14.80 -0.32
C GLN A 100 -10.95 15.83 -0.11
N HIS A 101 -9.68 15.42 -0.16
CA HIS A 101 -8.53 16.32 -0.05
C HIS A 101 -8.56 17.38 -1.14
N GLY A 102 -8.73 16.96 -2.41
CA GLY A 102 -8.83 17.85 -3.57
C GLY A 102 -9.97 18.86 -3.45
N MET A 103 -11.18 18.40 -3.08
CA MET A 103 -12.36 19.26 -2.98
C MET A 103 -12.25 20.28 -1.85
N LEU A 104 -11.79 19.85 -0.67
CA LEU A 104 -11.72 20.69 0.52
C LEU A 104 -10.66 21.79 0.41
N LEU A 105 -9.61 21.58 -0.39
CA LEU A 105 -8.43 22.46 -0.52
C LEU A 105 -8.12 22.89 -1.97
N SER A 106 -9.09 22.82 -2.87
CA SER A 106 -8.88 23.03 -4.31
C SER A 106 -8.11 24.32 -4.67
N ASN A 107 -8.50 25.46 -4.08
CA ASN A 107 -7.82 26.74 -4.30
C ASN A 107 -6.41 26.77 -3.69
N GLU A 108 -6.27 26.19 -2.49
CA GLU A 108 -5.02 26.13 -1.76
C GLU A 108 -3.99 25.24 -2.51
N ILE A 109 -4.43 24.10 -3.05
CA ILE A 109 -3.61 23.21 -3.89
C ILE A 109 -3.20 23.92 -5.17
N ALA A 110 -4.13 24.57 -5.89
CA ALA A 110 -3.79 25.30 -7.11
C ALA A 110 -2.75 26.41 -6.88
N ASN A 111 -2.85 27.12 -5.76
CA ASN A 111 -1.85 28.12 -5.37
C ASN A 111 -0.50 27.51 -5.01
N LEU A 112 -0.47 26.34 -4.35
CA LEU A 112 0.76 25.60 -4.09
C LEU A 112 1.39 25.15 -5.41
N CYS A 113 0.67 24.43 -6.29
CA CYS A 113 1.19 23.97 -7.57
C CYS A 113 1.74 25.14 -8.40
N SER A 114 0.99 26.23 -8.52
CA SER A 114 1.45 27.45 -9.20
C SER A 114 2.73 28.01 -8.57
N GLY A 115 2.77 28.17 -7.25
CA GLY A 115 3.85 28.88 -6.57
C GLY A 115 5.11 28.06 -6.31
N PHE A 116 4.94 26.76 -6.15
CA PHE A 116 6.00 25.83 -5.76
C PHE A 116 6.56 25.06 -6.96
N LEU A 117 5.71 24.48 -7.83
CA LEU A 117 6.22 23.78 -9.01
C LEU A 117 6.89 24.73 -9.99
N THR A 118 6.41 25.98 -10.13
CA THR A 118 7.04 26.95 -11.04
C THR A 118 8.54 27.13 -10.77
N PRO A 119 8.98 27.57 -9.58
CA PRO A 119 10.40 27.75 -9.30
C PRO A 119 11.19 26.43 -9.28
N VAL A 120 10.58 25.31 -8.84
CA VAL A 120 11.23 23.99 -8.85
C VAL A 120 11.53 23.54 -10.28
N CYS A 121 10.55 23.60 -11.19
CA CYS A 121 10.75 23.24 -12.59
C CYS A 121 11.71 24.22 -13.29
N MET A 122 11.66 25.52 -12.97
CA MET A 122 12.64 26.50 -13.46
C MET A 122 14.08 26.11 -13.08
N GLU A 123 14.31 25.68 -11.84
CA GLU A 123 15.63 25.21 -11.38
C GLU A 123 16.10 23.97 -12.10
N VAL A 124 15.23 22.98 -12.27
CA VAL A 124 15.53 21.78 -13.06
C VAL A 124 15.85 22.15 -14.51
N GLY A 125 15.15 23.15 -15.07
CA GLY A 125 15.42 23.67 -16.41
C GLY A 125 16.73 24.46 -16.51
N GLY A 126 17.29 24.95 -15.40
CA GLY A 126 18.54 25.69 -15.35
C GLY A 126 18.42 27.22 -15.38
N GLY A 127 17.23 27.80 -15.13
CA GLY A 127 17.01 29.25 -15.17
C GLY A 127 15.63 29.69 -14.67
N TYR A 128 15.44 31.00 -14.43
CA TYR A 128 14.20 31.54 -13.82
C TYR A 128 13.31 32.31 -14.81
N ASP A 129 12.87 31.61 -15.85
CA ASP A 129 11.86 32.09 -16.80
C ASP A 129 10.96 30.94 -17.29
N MET A 130 9.91 31.27 -18.04
CA MET A 130 8.92 30.28 -18.47
C MET A 130 9.42 29.29 -19.54
N GLU A 131 10.51 29.62 -20.24
CA GLU A 131 11.17 28.67 -21.15
C GLU A 131 11.83 27.56 -20.34
N HIS A 132 12.59 27.93 -19.30
CA HIS A 132 13.22 26.97 -18.39
C HIS A 132 12.19 26.21 -17.55
N PHE A 133 11.08 26.84 -17.15
CA PHE A 133 9.94 26.11 -16.55
C PHE A 133 9.47 24.97 -17.46
N SER A 134 9.22 25.25 -18.75
CA SER A 134 8.70 24.26 -19.69
C SER A 134 9.66 23.10 -19.88
N VAL A 135 10.97 23.40 -19.98
CA VAL A 135 12.03 22.38 -20.05
C VAL A 135 12.05 21.53 -18.78
N GLY A 136 12.15 22.14 -17.60
CA GLY A 136 12.23 21.39 -16.35
C GLY A 136 10.96 20.61 -16.03
N TYR A 137 9.78 21.15 -16.33
CA TYR A 137 8.51 20.44 -16.21
C TYR A 137 8.51 19.16 -17.06
N SER A 138 8.94 19.26 -18.32
CA SER A 138 9.05 18.09 -19.20
C SER A 138 10.05 17.05 -18.68
N ILE A 139 11.22 17.48 -18.19
CA ILE A 139 12.23 16.59 -17.61
C ILE A 139 11.67 15.87 -16.39
N MET A 140 11.09 16.61 -15.45
CA MET A 140 10.54 16.03 -14.23
C MET A 140 9.42 15.03 -14.54
N ARG A 141 8.51 15.39 -15.44
CA ARG A 141 7.41 14.51 -15.86
C ARG A 141 7.93 13.24 -16.52
N ASP A 142 8.85 13.37 -17.46
CA ASP A 142 9.39 12.21 -18.19
C ASP A 142 10.13 11.26 -17.24
N ILE A 143 10.88 11.78 -16.26
CA ILE A 143 11.50 10.97 -15.18
C ILE A 143 10.44 10.30 -14.32
N ALA A 144 9.41 11.03 -13.88
CA ALA A 144 8.36 10.48 -13.05
C ALA A 144 7.70 9.26 -13.72
N TYR A 145 7.27 9.41 -14.98
CA TYR A 145 6.60 8.31 -15.71
C TYR A 145 7.53 7.16 -16.09
N SER A 146 8.75 7.46 -16.53
CA SER A 146 9.67 6.40 -17.01
C SER A 146 10.33 5.63 -15.87
N ALA A 147 10.53 6.26 -14.70
CA ALA A 147 11.32 5.68 -13.64
C ALA A 147 10.56 5.44 -12.32
N LEU A 148 9.68 6.36 -11.89
CA LEU A 148 9.01 6.26 -10.59
C LEU A 148 7.64 5.57 -10.66
N VAL A 149 6.83 5.88 -11.67
CA VAL A 149 5.47 5.31 -11.84
C VAL A 149 5.43 3.78 -11.84
N PRO A 150 6.37 3.06 -12.47
CA PRO A 150 6.41 1.59 -12.37
C PRO A 150 6.46 1.11 -10.93
N PHE A 151 7.27 1.74 -10.07
CA PHE A 151 7.39 1.39 -8.65
C PHE A 151 6.18 1.84 -7.84
N ILE A 152 5.60 3.01 -8.15
CA ILE A 152 4.36 3.48 -7.51
C ILE A 152 3.23 2.46 -7.73
N LYS A 153 3.02 2.02 -8.98
CA LYS A 153 1.96 1.06 -9.32
C LYS A 153 2.24 -0.33 -8.76
N ALA A 154 3.51 -0.71 -8.67
CA ALA A 154 3.95 -2.00 -8.18
C ALA A 154 3.81 -2.17 -6.67
N TYR A 155 4.28 -1.19 -5.91
CA TYR A 155 4.44 -1.30 -4.45
C TYR A 155 3.37 -0.51 -3.70
N THR A 156 2.78 0.51 -4.32
CA THR A 156 1.86 1.44 -3.68
C THR A 156 0.67 1.83 -4.59
N PRO A 157 -0.04 0.88 -5.20
CA PRO A 157 -1.14 1.19 -6.13
C PRO A 157 -2.24 2.06 -5.50
N GLN A 158 -2.46 1.94 -4.19
CA GLN A 158 -3.39 2.77 -3.43
C GLN A 158 -3.04 4.26 -3.47
N TYR A 159 -1.75 4.64 -3.50
CA TYR A 159 -1.36 6.05 -3.57
C TYR A 159 -1.55 6.61 -4.98
N TRP A 160 -1.48 5.77 -6.01
CA TRP A 160 -1.88 6.15 -7.36
C TRP A 160 -3.37 6.50 -7.40
N ALA A 161 -4.24 5.64 -6.86
CA ALA A 161 -5.69 5.87 -6.79
C ALA A 161 -6.05 7.14 -5.99
N GLU A 162 -5.34 7.43 -4.89
CA GLU A 162 -5.55 8.67 -4.12
C GLU A 162 -5.15 9.93 -4.90
N MET A 163 -4.06 9.87 -5.69
CA MET A 163 -3.70 10.97 -6.59
C MET A 163 -4.74 11.15 -7.72
N GLU A 164 -5.32 10.06 -8.23
CA GLU A 164 -6.40 10.10 -9.24
C GLU A 164 -7.64 10.78 -8.66
N GLY A 165 -8.08 10.37 -7.48
CA GLY A 165 -9.21 11.00 -6.78
C GLY A 165 -8.98 12.50 -6.54
N MET A 166 -7.77 12.89 -6.14
CA MET A 166 -7.42 14.29 -5.97
C MET A 166 -7.47 15.09 -7.27
N ALA A 167 -6.89 14.55 -8.36
CA ALA A 167 -6.90 15.20 -9.65
C ALA A 167 -8.33 15.36 -10.21
N ASP A 168 -9.17 14.35 -10.02
CA ASP A 168 -10.58 14.39 -10.40
C ASP A 168 -11.36 15.46 -9.62
N ALA A 169 -11.19 15.52 -8.30
CA ALA A 169 -11.78 16.57 -7.48
C ALA A 169 -11.33 17.98 -7.90
N LEU A 170 -10.05 18.15 -8.23
CA LEU A 170 -9.50 19.42 -8.68
C LEU A 170 -10.07 19.86 -10.03
N ARG A 171 -10.26 18.91 -10.95
CA ARG A 171 -10.95 19.15 -12.22
C ARG A 171 -12.41 19.55 -11.99
N ASP A 172 -13.12 18.82 -11.13
CA ASP A 172 -14.53 19.05 -10.84
C ASP A 172 -14.77 20.39 -10.12
N ALA A 173 -13.80 20.82 -9.30
CA ALA A 173 -13.74 22.15 -8.69
C ALA A 173 -13.39 23.27 -9.70
N GLY A 174 -13.10 22.94 -10.96
CA GLY A 174 -12.78 23.90 -12.03
C GLY A 174 -11.37 24.48 -11.93
N THR A 175 -10.45 23.82 -11.22
CA THR A 175 -9.04 24.24 -11.17
C THR A 175 -8.30 23.78 -12.43
N PRO A 176 -7.23 24.48 -12.84
CA PRO A 176 -6.42 24.06 -13.98
C PRO A 176 -5.38 22.96 -13.62
N VAL A 177 -5.34 22.52 -12.36
CA VAL A 177 -4.37 21.53 -11.86
C VAL A 177 -4.65 20.17 -12.50
N THR A 178 -3.59 19.53 -12.97
CA THR A 178 -3.63 18.24 -13.66
C THR A 178 -3.10 17.11 -12.77
N PHE A 179 -3.36 15.86 -13.17
CA PHE A 179 -2.77 14.70 -12.52
C PHE A 179 -1.23 14.74 -12.53
N ASP A 180 -0.62 15.21 -13.64
CA ASP A 180 0.84 15.36 -13.73
C ASP A 180 1.37 16.29 -12.63
N ASP A 181 0.66 17.37 -12.31
CA ASP A 181 1.09 18.27 -11.23
C ASP A 181 1.02 17.60 -9.86
N ILE A 182 -0.01 16.79 -9.62
CA ILE A 182 -0.17 16.01 -8.38
C ILE A 182 0.94 14.95 -8.26
N LEU A 183 1.25 14.26 -9.36
CA LEU A 183 2.38 13.33 -9.41
C LEU A 183 3.70 14.06 -9.11
N LEU A 184 3.93 15.23 -9.71
CA LEU A 184 5.17 15.98 -9.52
C LEU A 184 5.32 16.54 -8.10
N ILE A 185 4.29 17.09 -7.46
CA ILE A 185 4.39 17.54 -6.05
C ILE A 185 4.60 16.36 -5.08
N ASN A 186 4.23 15.14 -5.46
CA ASN A 186 4.47 13.94 -4.65
C ASN A 186 5.77 13.20 -5.01
N THR A 187 6.54 13.66 -6.00
CA THR A 187 7.80 13.02 -6.43
C THR A 187 8.97 14.00 -6.61
N PHE A 188 8.75 15.30 -6.38
CA PHE A 188 9.77 16.32 -6.62
C PHE A 188 11.04 16.10 -5.79
N LEU A 189 10.93 15.60 -4.54
CA LEU A 189 12.11 15.35 -3.71
C LEU A 189 13.00 14.31 -4.38
N ASP A 190 12.44 13.16 -4.77
CA ASP A 190 13.15 12.09 -5.45
C ASP A 190 13.84 12.58 -6.73
N ILE A 191 13.12 13.37 -7.54
CA ILE A 191 13.62 13.91 -8.81
C ILE A 191 14.73 14.92 -8.58
N THR A 192 14.45 15.95 -7.79
CA THR A 192 15.36 17.09 -7.63
C THR A 192 16.63 16.70 -6.88
N TYR A 193 16.53 15.75 -5.94
CA TYR A 193 17.66 15.24 -5.17
C TYR A 193 18.58 14.36 -6.01
N ASN A 194 18.02 13.43 -6.79
CA ASN A 194 18.81 12.61 -7.71
C ASN A 194 19.48 13.45 -8.81
N LEU A 195 18.80 14.48 -9.33
CA LEU A 195 19.36 15.39 -10.33
C LEU A 195 20.36 16.40 -9.76
N GLN A 196 20.41 16.56 -8.42
CA GLN A 196 21.19 17.61 -7.75
C GLN A 196 20.87 19.02 -8.27
N SER A 197 19.62 19.22 -8.74
CA SER A 197 19.19 20.44 -9.43
C SER A 197 18.80 21.56 -8.47
N ILE A 198 18.37 21.21 -7.25
CA ILE A 198 18.10 22.18 -6.18
C ILE A 198 19.33 22.23 -5.27
N SER A 199 20.14 23.28 -5.45
CA SER A 199 21.46 23.44 -4.83
C SER A 199 21.45 23.93 -3.36
N SER A 200 20.30 23.99 -2.69
CA SER A 200 20.16 24.77 -1.45
C SER A 200 19.50 24.06 -0.27
N GLY A 201 20.34 23.77 0.75
CA GLY A 201 20.03 24.08 2.15
C GLY A 201 19.04 23.22 2.92
N TYR A 202 18.95 21.92 2.66
CA TYR A 202 18.23 21.01 3.56
C TYR A 202 18.96 20.91 4.90
N SER A 203 18.31 21.34 5.97
CA SER A 203 18.89 21.34 7.32
C SER A 203 17.90 20.79 8.35
N CYS A 204 17.11 19.77 8.01
CA CYS A 204 16.14 19.20 8.95
C CYS A 204 16.84 18.60 10.19
N SER A 205 16.19 18.57 11.35
CA SER A 205 16.72 17.88 12.53
C SER A 205 15.63 17.41 13.49
N TYR A 206 15.90 16.29 14.16
CA TYR A 206 14.93 15.59 15.00
C TYR A 206 15.60 15.02 16.24
N PHE A 207 14.80 14.85 17.29
CA PHE A 207 15.18 14.13 18.48
C PHE A 207 14.02 13.31 19.04
N ALA A 208 14.36 12.29 19.81
CA ALA A 208 13.43 11.60 20.70
C ALA A 208 14.05 11.42 22.09
N ALA A 209 13.20 11.40 23.11
CA ALA A 209 13.56 11.18 24.49
C ALA A 209 12.47 10.33 25.16
N TRP A 210 12.87 9.40 26.03
CA TRP A 210 11.96 8.49 26.71
C TRP A 210 12.50 8.08 28.09
N GLY A 211 11.70 7.32 28.86
CA GLY A 211 12.13 6.77 30.13
C GLY A 211 12.66 7.83 31.10
N ASN A 212 13.88 7.64 31.63
CA ASN A 212 14.46 8.58 32.59
C ASN A 212 14.85 9.94 31.97
N ALA A 213 14.79 10.10 30.65
CA ALA A 213 15.02 11.39 30.00
C ALA A 213 13.81 12.32 30.11
N THR A 214 12.59 11.76 30.13
CA THR A 214 11.32 12.50 30.15
C THR A 214 10.73 12.55 31.55
N HIS A 215 9.78 13.45 31.76
CA HIS A 215 9.22 13.70 33.09
C HIS A 215 8.39 12.53 33.64
N LYS A 216 7.68 11.76 32.80
CA LYS A 216 6.85 10.61 33.22
C LYS A 216 7.29 9.29 32.61
N GLY A 217 8.38 9.24 31.85
CA GLY A 217 8.82 8.06 31.14
C GLY A 217 8.20 7.88 29.76
N GLU A 218 7.29 8.77 29.35
CA GLU A 218 6.68 8.75 28.03
C GLU A 218 7.70 9.01 26.92
N LEU A 219 7.47 8.44 25.74
CA LEU A 219 8.20 8.79 24.52
C LEU A 219 7.73 10.18 24.04
N ILE A 220 8.68 11.11 23.94
CA ILE A 220 8.49 12.44 23.33
C ILE A 220 9.42 12.53 22.13
N GLN A 221 8.85 12.80 20.96
CA GLN A 221 9.59 12.99 19.72
C GLN A 221 9.29 14.39 19.17
N GLY A 222 10.28 15.04 18.56
CA GLY A 222 10.07 16.35 17.95
C GLY A 222 11.12 16.68 16.91
N GLY A 223 10.79 17.60 16.01
CA GLY A 223 11.67 17.97 14.93
C GLY A 223 11.34 19.29 14.26
N ASN A 224 12.31 19.75 13.49
CA ASN A 224 12.26 20.92 12.63
C ASN A 224 12.54 20.48 11.20
N THR A 225 11.65 20.86 10.29
CA THR A 225 11.84 20.64 8.86
C THR A 225 12.32 21.95 8.25
N ASP A 226 13.52 21.90 7.67
CA ASP A 226 14.19 23.07 7.11
C ASP A 226 14.33 22.88 5.61
N PHE A 227 13.62 23.71 4.85
CA PHE A 227 13.47 23.53 3.42
C PHE A 227 13.40 24.89 2.71
N GLU A 228 13.90 24.96 1.48
CA GLU A 228 13.76 26.15 0.65
C GLU A 228 12.33 26.32 0.18
N SER A 229 11.66 27.29 0.78
CA SER A 229 10.20 27.26 0.83
C SER A 229 9.51 28.04 -0.28
N TYR A 230 10.28 28.73 -1.14
CA TYR A 230 9.84 29.74 -2.10
C TYR A 230 8.84 30.78 -1.57
N ASN A 231 8.76 30.95 -0.23
CA ASN A 231 7.72 31.70 0.48
C ASN A 231 6.27 31.17 0.25
N ILE A 232 6.13 29.91 -0.17
CA ILE A 232 4.85 29.22 -0.41
C ILE A 232 4.64 28.09 0.60
N ALA A 233 5.59 27.16 0.67
CA ALA A 233 5.49 25.93 1.47
C ALA A 233 5.11 26.14 2.96
N PRO A 234 5.56 27.20 3.67
CA PRO A 234 5.28 27.34 5.10
C PRO A 234 3.84 27.79 5.38
N ASN A 235 3.18 28.40 4.39
CA ASN A 235 1.74 28.70 4.44
C ASN A 235 0.90 27.53 3.90
N ALA A 236 1.54 26.47 3.41
CA ALA A 236 0.89 25.27 2.92
C ALA A 236 1.04 24.09 3.89
N THR A 237 1.72 24.27 5.03
CA THR A 237 1.84 23.24 6.05
C THR A 237 0.49 23.00 6.74
N ILE A 238 0.16 21.73 6.97
CA ILE A 238 -1.14 21.30 7.47
C ILE A 238 -1.02 20.01 8.29
N PHE A 239 -1.89 19.84 9.28
CA PHE A 239 -2.16 18.51 9.85
C PHE A 239 -3.13 17.75 8.95
N ILE A 240 -2.81 16.51 8.60
CA ILE A 240 -3.72 15.65 7.83
C ILE A 240 -3.99 14.39 8.64
N VAL A 241 -5.24 14.20 9.05
CA VAL A 241 -5.74 12.95 9.63
C VAL A 241 -6.34 12.12 8.50
N GLN A 242 -5.85 10.89 8.37
CA GLN A 242 -6.24 9.93 7.34
C GLN A 242 -6.82 8.69 8.02
N GLU A 243 -8.09 8.38 7.72
CA GLU A 243 -8.78 7.15 8.13
C GLU A 243 -9.00 6.24 6.90
N PRO A 244 -8.00 5.46 6.48
CA PRO A 244 -8.13 4.57 5.32
C PRO A 244 -9.13 3.44 5.59
N GLU A 245 -9.98 3.14 4.60
CA GLU A 245 -10.94 2.03 4.60
C GLU A 245 -10.63 1.03 3.48
N PRO A 246 -11.08 -0.24 3.58
CA PRO A 246 -10.88 -1.24 2.53
C PRO A 246 -11.43 -0.79 1.19
N ASP A 247 -10.72 -1.15 0.10
CA ASP A 247 -11.20 -0.97 -1.26
C ASP A 247 -11.13 -2.32 -1.99
N PRO A 248 -12.27 -3.00 -2.22
CA PRO A 248 -12.29 -4.29 -2.89
C PRO A 248 -11.89 -4.21 -4.37
N THR A 249 -11.78 -3.01 -4.96
CA THR A 249 -11.42 -2.80 -6.37
C THR A 249 -9.92 -2.71 -6.62
N ILE A 250 -9.10 -2.61 -5.56
CA ILE A 250 -7.64 -2.55 -5.65
C ILE A 250 -7.05 -3.84 -5.07
N PRO A 251 -6.78 -4.86 -5.91
CA PRO A 251 -6.03 -6.03 -5.50
C PRO A 251 -4.68 -5.63 -4.89
N GLY A 252 -4.31 -6.24 -3.77
CA GLY A 252 -3.05 -5.91 -3.10
C GLY A 252 -3.13 -4.77 -2.08
N TYR A 253 -4.25 -4.06 -1.97
CA TYR A 253 -4.43 -3.01 -0.96
C TYR A 253 -5.07 -3.53 0.33
N THR A 254 -4.54 -3.07 1.46
CA THR A 254 -5.14 -3.20 2.79
C THR A 254 -5.18 -1.81 3.43
N PRO A 255 -6.19 -1.47 4.25
CA PRO A 255 -6.33 -0.10 4.76
C PRO A 255 -5.14 0.36 5.61
N GLY A 256 -4.55 -0.53 6.42
CA GLY A 256 -3.59 -0.13 7.45
C GLY A 256 -4.27 0.66 8.57
N TYR A 257 -3.52 1.49 9.27
CA TYR A 257 -3.98 2.24 10.44
C TYR A 257 -4.43 3.65 10.08
N PRO A 258 -5.43 4.21 10.79
CA PRO A 258 -5.58 5.64 10.91
C PRO A 258 -4.29 6.32 11.40
N PHE A 259 -3.95 7.43 10.76
CA PHE A 259 -2.68 8.12 11.00
C PHE A 259 -2.80 9.63 10.86
N LEU A 260 -1.82 10.32 11.46
CA LEU A 260 -1.62 11.75 11.39
C LEU A 260 -0.34 12.02 10.59
N SER A 261 -0.48 12.80 9.53
CA SER A 261 0.63 13.41 8.79
C SER A 261 0.80 14.88 9.19
N VAL A 262 2.06 15.31 9.30
CA VAL A 262 2.45 16.72 9.26
C VAL A 262 3.14 16.92 7.92
N GLY A 263 2.46 17.60 7.01
CA GLY A 263 2.90 17.72 5.62
C GLY A 263 2.40 18.99 4.97
N TRP A 264 2.25 18.93 3.64
CA TRP A 264 1.76 20.05 2.85
C TRP A 264 0.45 19.73 2.16
N ILE A 265 -0.36 20.76 1.96
CA ILE A 265 -1.60 20.70 1.18
C ILE A 265 -1.31 20.11 -0.22
N GLY A 266 -2.12 19.16 -0.69
CA GLY A 266 -1.95 18.49 -1.99
C GLY A 266 -0.88 17.39 -2.03
N VAL A 267 -0.07 17.24 -0.98
CA VAL A 267 0.84 16.10 -0.84
C VAL A 267 0.12 15.01 -0.06
N ILE A 268 0.04 13.81 -0.64
CA ILE A 268 -0.65 12.67 -0.03
C ILE A 268 0.29 11.84 0.84
N GLY A 269 1.61 11.86 0.57
CA GLY A 269 2.61 11.27 1.44
C GLY A 269 3.03 12.20 2.58
N THR A 270 4.10 11.84 3.31
CA THR A 270 4.54 12.64 4.47
C THR A 270 6.03 12.50 4.74
N LEU A 271 6.58 13.41 5.55
CA LEU A 271 7.92 13.36 6.16
C LEU A 271 7.88 13.15 7.68
N SER A 272 6.70 13.30 8.27
CA SER A 272 6.55 13.28 9.72
C SER A 272 5.13 12.88 10.08
N GLY A 273 5.00 12.00 11.06
CA GLY A 273 3.67 11.54 11.46
C GLY A 273 3.67 10.60 12.64
N MET A 274 2.46 10.22 13.05
CA MET A 274 2.22 9.15 14.02
C MET A 274 0.94 8.39 13.67
N ASN A 275 0.85 7.13 14.08
CA ASN A 275 -0.36 6.32 13.87
C ASN A 275 -1.01 5.89 15.20
N ILE A 276 -2.20 5.29 15.09
CA ILE A 276 -2.95 4.83 16.28
C ILE A 276 -2.28 3.65 17.01
N GLU A 277 -1.30 2.99 16.40
CA GLU A 277 -0.46 1.97 17.05
C GLU A 277 0.67 2.59 17.89
N GLY A 278 0.75 3.92 17.93
CA GLY A 278 1.74 4.63 18.74
C GLY A 278 3.15 4.59 18.15
N ILE A 279 3.26 4.36 16.84
CA ILE A 279 4.48 4.54 16.05
C ILE A 279 4.56 5.99 15.59
N SER A 280 5.73 6.61 15.68
CA SER A 280 6.00 7.93 15.14
C SER A 280 7.27 7.97 14.31
N ILE A 281 7.29 8.84 13.31
CA ILE A 281 8.44 9.03 12.42
C ILE A 281 8.70 10.51 12.16
N GLY A 282 9.97 10.84 11.97
CA GLY A 282 10.43 12.12 11.43
C GLY A 282 11.76 11.92 10.71
N ASP A 283 11.98 12.62 9.60
CA ASP A 283 13.14 12.39 8.76
C ASP A 283 13.97 13.61 8.38
N THR A 284 15.25 13.35 8.15
CA THR A 284 16.21 14.28 7.56
C THR A 284 16.72 13.73 6.24
N THR A 285 16.99 14.62 5.31
CA THR A 285 17.71 14.27 4.08
C THR A 285 19.18 13.99 4.41
N SER A 286 19.76 12.95 3.82
CA SER A 286 21.17 12.58 3.98
C SER A 286 21.81 12.34 2.62
N TRP A 287 22.47 13.37 2.08
CA TRP A 287 22.94 13.34 0.69
C TRP A 287 24.04 12.29 0.53
N THR A 288 23.96 11.49 -0.53
CA THR A 288 24.87 10.37 -0.78
C THR A 288 25.01 10.15 -2.28
N THR A 289 26.09 9.50 -2.72
CA THR A 289 26.22 9.05 -4.11
C THR A 289 25.39 7.79 -4.41
N GLU A 290 24.89 7.12 -3.38
CA GLU A 290 24.05 5.92 -3.46
C GLU A 290 22.57 6.29 -3.64
N MET A 291 22.23 6.82 -4.81
CA MET A 291 20.88 7.22 -5.18
C MET A 291 20.42 6.49 -6.45
N SER A 292 19.11 6.32 -6.62
CA SER A 292 18.49 5.59 -7.72
C SER A 292 17.13 6.17 -8.06
N PHE A 293 16.73 6.09 -9.32
CA PHE A 293 15.33 6.31 -9.72
C PHE A 293 14.51 5.01 -9.67
N ALA A 294 15.14 3.86 -9.47
CA ALA A 294 14.49 2.56 -9.42
C ALA A 294 13.98 2.25 -8.01
N GLY A 295 13.02 3.05 -7.52
CA GLY A 295 12.51 2.94 -6.16
C GLY A 295 11.14 3.57 -5.96
N VAL A 296 10.52 3.22 -4.83
CA VAL A 296 9.28 3.88 -4.39
C VAL A 296 9.62 5.31 -3.96
N PRO A 297 8.88 6.33 -4.43
CA PRO A 297 9.09 7.71 -4.01
C PRO A 297 9.11 7.87 -2.50
N TYR A 298 9.97 8.75 -2.02
CA TYR A 298 10.29 8.84 -0.61
C TYR A 298 9.08 9.17 0.29
N PHE A 299 8.23 10.11 -0.14
CA PHE A 299 6.99 10.44 0.58
C PHE A 299 6.08 9.23 0.77
N PHE A 300 6.07 8.31 -0.20
CA PHE A 300 5.26 7.10 -0.17
C PHE A 300 5.89 6.03 0.71
N LEU A 301 7.22 5.93 0.74
CA LEU A 301 7.93 5.04 1.66
C LEU A 301 7.66 5.39 3.13
N VAL A 302 7.79 6.67 3.50
CA VAL A 302 7.50 7.15 4.86
C VAL A 302 6.01 6.99 5.19
N ARG A 303 5.13 7.27 4.21
CA ARG A 303 3.69 7.01 4.36
C ARG A 303 3.40 5.53 4.63
N SER A 304 4.06 4.61 3.92
CA SER A 304 3.89 3.17 4.16
C SER A 304 4.33 2.77 5.56
N VAL A 305 5.39 3.36 6.11
CA VAL A 305 5.76 3.12 7.51
C VAL A 305 4.66 3.58 8.45
N ILE A 306 4.18 4.82 8.33
CA ILE A 306 3.20 5.33 9.29
C ILE A 306 1.83 4.67 9.13
N GLN A 307 1.44 4.30 7.91
CA GLN A 307 0.17 3.65 7.65
C GLN A 307 0.16 2.17 8.08
N TYR A 308 1.30 1.45 8.05
CA TYR A 308 1.29 -0.01 8.27
C TYR A 308 2.15 -0.53 9.43
N ALA A 309 3.12 0.24 9.93
CA ALA A 309 4.00 -0.26 10.99
C ALA A 309 3.30 -0.23 12.36
N ASP A 310 3.37 -1.35 13.07
CA ASP A 310 2.93 -1.50 14.46
C ASP A 310 4.09 -1.76 15.43
N SER A 311 5.34 -1.71 14.97
CA SER A 311 6.55 -1.78 15.79
C SER A 311 7.73 -1.13 15.05
N ILE A 312 8.83 -0.85 15.75
CA ILE A 312 10.09 -0.44 15.12
C ILE A 312 10.59 -1.53 14.15
N ASP A 313 10.39 -2.80 14.47
CA ASP A 313 10.83 -3.91 13.60
C ASP A 313 9.99 -3.99 12.31
N ALA A 314 8.69 -3.67 12.38
CA ALA A 314 7.85 -3.53 11.19
C ALA A 314 8.33 -2.37 10.30
N ALA A 315 8.65 -1.22 10.91
CA ALA A 315 9.20 -0.07 10.18
C ALA A 315 10.54 -0.41 9.50
N LEU A 316 11.43 -1.10 10.22
CA LEU A 316 12.69 -1.57 9.68
C LEU A 316 12.49 -2.51 8.49
N TRP A 317 11.59 -3.47 8.62
CA TRP A 317 11.30 -4.42 7.55
C TRP A 317 10.84 -3.69 6.27
N ILE A 318 10.01 -2.65 6.39
CA ILE A 318 9.59 -1.81 5.25
C ILE A 318 10.80 -1.16 4.58
N PHE A 319 11.71 -0.55 5.36
CA PHE A 319 12.91 0.08 4.80
C PHE A 319 13.86 -0.92 4.13
N GLU A 320 14.04 -2.10 4.71
CA GLU A 320 14.93 -3.15 4.19
C GLU A 320 14.37 -3.77 2.90
N ASN A 321 13.06 -3.98 2.82
CA ASN A 321 12.43 -4.79 1.76
C ASN A 321 11.73 -3.95 0.68
N THR A 322 11.71 -2.62 0.80
CA THR A 322 11.17 -1.73 -0.24
C THR A 322 12.32 -1.08 -1.02
N PRO A 323 12.28 -1.09 -2.37
CA PRO A 323 13.23 -0.33 -3.19
C PRO A 323 13.17 1.18 -2.89
N LYS A 324 14.33 1.79 -2.69
CA LYS A 324 14.48 3.19 -2.25
C LYS A 324 15.13 4.03 -3.34
N THR A 325 14.87 5.33 -3.33
CA THR A 325 15.36 6.27 -4.35
C THR A 325 16.56 7.11 -3.91
N ALA A 326 16.70 7.37 -2.61
CA ALA A 326 17.60 8.40 -2.12
C ALA A 326 18.00 8.19 -0.65
N GLY A 327 18.96 9.00 -0.22
CA GLY A 327 19.51 8.96 1.12
C GLY A 327 18.75 9.79 2.15
N PHE A 328 18.33 9.14 3.24
CA PHE A 328 17.56 9.76 4.33
C PHE A 328 17.89 9.14 5.69
N THR A 329 17.65 9.89 6.76
CA THR A 329 17.79 9.42 8.13
C THR A 329 16.50 9.65 8.90
N HIS A 330 15.97 8.61 9.55
CA HIS A 330 14.67 8.64 10.19
C HIS A 330 14.82 8.40 11.69
N VAL A 331 14.10 9.16 12.51
CA VAL A 331 13.88 8.81 13.92
C VAL A 331 12.54 8.09 14.00
N VAL A 332 12.55 6.79 14.27
CA VAL A 332 11.35 5.98 14.45
C VAL A 332 11.15 5.69 15.92
N GLY A 333 10.02 6.10 16.46
CA GLY A 333 9.63 5.91 17.85
C GLY A 333 8.51 4.89 17.99
N ASP A 334 8.56 4.08 19.04
CA ASP A 334 7.49 3.17 19.47
C ASP A 334 7.14 3.48 20.93
N SER A 335 5.88 3.85 21.17
CA SER A 335 5.42 4.20 22.51
C SER A 335 4.95 3.00 23.34
N LYS A 336 4.72 1.83 22.72
CA LYS A 336 4.38 0.58 23.42
C LYS A 336 5.58 0.04 24.17
N ILE A 337 6.74 0.08 23.51
CA ILE A 337 8.06 -0.10 24.12
C ILE A 337 8.78 1.24 24.08
N PRO A 338 8.54 2.16 25.04
CA PRO A 338 8.93 3.56 24.93
C PRO A 338 10.43 3.69 24.61
N GLU A 339 10.74 3.81 23.33
CA GLU A 339 12.07 3.75 22.72
C GLU A 339 11.97 4.42 21.33
N ALA A 340 13.10 4.95 20.86
CA ALA A 340 13.25 5.34 19.47
C ALA A 340 14.60 4.86 18.92
N LYS A 341 14.62 4.51 17.64
CA LYS A 341 15.84 4.19 16.88
C LYS A 341 15.99 5.15 15.72
N VAL A 342 17.23 5.31 15.26
CA VAL A 342 17.54 6.01 14.02
C VAL A 342 17.78 4.99 12.91
N ILE A 343 17.11 5.17 11.77
CA ILE A 343 17.25 4.34 10.57
C ILE A 343 17.83 5.22 9.46
N GLU A 344 19.07 4.94 9.08
CA GLU A 344 19.79 5.59 7.98
C GLU A 344 19.61 4.73 6.73
N ILE A 345 19.17 5.32 5.63
CA ILE A 345 18.94 4.59 4.37
C ILE A 345 19.65 5.30 3.22
N SER A 346 20.09 4.53 2.23
CA SER A 346 20.38 4.96 0.87
C SER A 346 19.53 4.16 -0.12
N ALA A 347 19.74 4.31 -1.42
CA ALA A 347 19.08 3.43 -2.40
C ALA A 347 19.40 1.93 -2.14
N ASP A 348 20.64 1.65 -1.70
CA ASP A 348 21.18 0.29 -1.64
C ASP A 348 21.34 -0.24 -0.21
N ASN A 349 21.47 0.64 0.79
CA ASN A 349 21.81 0.27 2.16
C ASN A 349 20.78 0.76 3.17
N VAL A 350 20.65 0.01 4.27
CA VAL A 350 19.88 0.38 5.46
C VAL A 350 20.74 0.08 6.69
N ALA A 351 20.88 1.06 7.57
CA ALA A 351 21.65 0.96 8.79
C ALA A 351 20.82 1.46 9.99
N ILE A 352 21.02 0.83 11.15
CA ILE A 352 20.25 1.13 12.35
C ILE A 352 21.17 1.59 13.46
N ARG A 353 20.73 2.63 14.15
CA ARG A 353 21.41 3.20 15.30
C ARG A 353 20.45 3.31 16.48
N SER A 354 20.73 2.56 17.54
CA SER A 354 20.00 2.67 18.82
C SER A 354 20.61 3.69 19.78
N ILE A 355 21.85 4.11 19.55
CA ILE A 355 22.61 5.05 20.41
C ILE A 355 23.48 5.96 19.53
N ASN A 356 23.58 7.26 19.83
CA ASN A 356 24.47 8.17 19.11
C ASN A 356 25.97 7.83 19.34
N PRO A 357 26.81 7.71 18.29
CA PRO A 357 28.25 7.52 18.43
C PRO A 357 28.98 8.79 18.92
N CYS A 358 29.99 8.58 19.77
CA CYS A 358 31.00 9.56 20.23
C CYS A 358 30.46 10.87 20.87
N GLN A 359 30.69 10.99 22.20
CA GLN A 359 30.10 11.92 23.20
C GLN A 359 28.70 11.45 23.60
N PRO A 360 28.49 10.83 24.79
CA PRO A 360 27.22 10.19 25.03
C PRO A 360 26.12 11.25 25.15
N ALA A 361 25.22 11.26 24.17
CA ALA A 361 23.86 11.67 24.41
C ALA A 361 23.39 10.97 25.70
N PRO A 362 22.63 11.65 26.57
CA PRO A 362 22.20 11.00 27.80
C PRO A 362 21.37 9.74 27.45
N PRO A 363 21.41 8.68 28.29
CA PRO A 363 20.67 7.45 28.03
C PRO A 363 19.21 7.73 27.69
N GLN A 364 18.58 6.89 26.86
CA GLN A 364 17.16 7.06 26.52
C GLN A 364 16.86 8.39 25.80
N THR A 365 17.84 8.88 25.04
CA THR A 365 17.66 9.95 24.06
C THR A 365 18.38 9.61 22.77
N ILE A 366 17.87 10.11 21.65
CA ILE A 366 18.48 9.97 20.32
C ILE A 366 18.16 11.22 19.50
N HIS A 367 19.03 11.58 18.57
CA HIS A 367 18.79 12.69 17.65
C HIS A 367 19.59 12.52 16.38
N THR A 368 19.18 13.26 15.35
CA THR A 368 19.84 13.27 14.05
C THR A 368 19.71 14.65 13.38
N SER A 369 20.61 14.88 12.44
CA SER A 369 20.65 16.02 11.52
C SER A 369 20.85 15.47 10.09
N ASN A 370 21.59 16.13 9.19
CA ASN A 370 21.62 15.75 7.77
C ASN A 370 22.86 14.94 7.37
N HIS A 371 23.42 14.18 8.30
CA HIS A 371 24.59 13.33 8.05
C HIS A 371 24.40 11.95 8.67
N TYR A 372 24.98 10.95 8.02
CA TYR A 372 25.07 9.59 8.51
C TYR A 372 26.06 9.47 9.65
N GLU A 373 25.76 8.54 10.54
CA GLU A 373 26.58 8.20 11.70
C GLU A 373 26.88 6.70 11.78
N CYS A 374 26.16 5.88 11.03
CA CYS A 374 26.47 4.47 10.85
C CYS A 374 27.66 4.32 9.90
N GLY A 375 28.70 3.60 10.35
CA GLY A 375 29.97 3.50 9.64
C GLY A 375 29.87 3.02 8.19
N GLU A 376 28.92 2.12 7.92
CA GLU A 376 28.65 1.57 6.59
C GLU A 376 27.99 2.56 5.63
N MET A 377 27.30 3.58 6.14
CA MET A 377 26.61 4.60 5.34
C MET A 377 27.53 5.78 4.95
N ILE A 378 28.62 5.99 5.71
CA ILE A 378 29.55 7.11 5.55
C ILE A 378 30.22 7.17 4.16
N PRO A 379 30.70 6.06 3.55
CA PRO A 379 31.44 6.14 2.29
C PRO A 379 30.68 6.87 1.17
N GLY A 380 29.38 6.56 0.96
CA GLY A 380 28.56 7.18 -0.08
C GLY A 380 28.32 8.68 0.18
N GLN A 381 28.12 9.08 1.42
CA GLN A 381 27.95 10.50 1.77
C GLN A 381 29.28 11.29 1.74
N ALA A 382 30.38 10.69 2.18
CA ALA A 382 31.70 11.31 2.07
C ALA A 382 32.06 11.57 0.60
N ALA A 383 31.78 10.61 -0.29
CA ALA A 383 31.96 10.78 -1.72
C ALA A 383 31.12 11.94 -2.28
N ALA A 384 29.86 12.09 -1.83
CA ALA A 384 29.00 13.19 -2.25
C ALA A 384 29.59 14.56 -1.86
N TYR A 385 30.21 14.67 -0.68
CA TYR A 385 30.93 15.87 -0.25
C TYR A 385 32.32 16.04 -0.89
N GLY A 386 32.72 15.18 -1.83
CA GLY A 386 34.03 15.23 -2.48
C GLY A 386 35.18 14.84 -1.56
N ILE A 387 34.91 14.06 -0.52
CA ILE A 387 35.89 13.62 0.47
C ILE A 387 36.34 12.20 0.13
N SER A 388 37.64 12.01 -0.05
CA SER A 388 38.22 10.67 -0.18
C SER A 388 38.16 9.95 1.17
N TRP A 389 37.25 8.99 1.31
CA TRP A 389 37.08 8.21 2.53
C TRP A 389 37.91 6.93 2.51
N ASN A 390 38.64 6.64 3.59
CA ASN A 390 39.24 5.33 3.82
C ASN A 390 38.30 4.51 4.73
N PRO A 391 37.76 3.37 4.28
CA PRO A 391 36.87 2.52 5.10
C PRO A 391 37.48 2.05 6.43
N GLU A 392 38.81 2.05 6.57
CA GLU A 392 39.50 1.71 7.83
C GLU A 392 39.48 2.86 8.86
N TRP A 393 39.09 4.08 8.47
CA TRP A 393 39.01 5.20 9.40
C TRP A 393 37.87 5.00 10.40
N PRO A 394 38.10 5.33 11.68
CA PRO A 394 37.02 5.29 12.65
C PRO A 394 35.98 6.36 12.33
N VAL A 395 34.72 6.07 12.65
CA VAL A 395 33.57 6.98 12.50
C VAL A 395 33.86 8.37 13.11
N SER A 396 34.69 8.47 14.15
CA SER A 396 35.07 9.76 14.74
C SER A 396 35.73 10.73 13.76
N VAL A 397 36.50 10.24 12.76
CA VAL A 397 37.11 11.11 11.73
C VAL A 397 36.05 11.78 10.88
N TRP A 398 35.01 11.02 10.51
CA TRP A 398 33.85 11.55 9.80
C TRP A 398 33.12 12.57 10.65
N LEU A 399 32.79 12.20 11.88
CA LEU A 399 32.08 13.05 12.83
C LEU A 399 32.82 14.36 13.09
N ASP A 400 34.15 14.33 13.22
CA ASP A 400 34.96 15.54 13.37
C ASP A 400 34.84 16.47 12.16
N TYR A 401 34.68 15.94 10.94
CA TYR A 401 34.45 16.72 9.74
C TYR A 401 33.02 17.26 9.68
N VAL A 402 31.99 16.40 9.74
CA VAL A 402 30.60 16.85 9.55
C VAL A 402 30.14 17.76 10.68
N ARG A 403 30.62 17.57 11.92
CA ARG A 403 30.32 18.48 13.04
C ARG A 403 30.99 19.85 12.88
N GLN A 404 32.00 20.00 12.03
CA GLN A 404 32.56 21.32 11.70
C GLN A 404 31.68 22.12 10.74
N VAL A 405 30.79 21.48 9.99
CA VAL A 405 29.88 22.13 9.03
C VAL A 405 28.42 22.10 9.47
N ASP A 406 28.06 21.16 10.34
CA ASP A 406 26.73 20.99 10.94
C ASP A 406 26.82 20.76 12.46
N ARG A 407 26.77 21.86 13.22
CA ARG A 407 26.87 21.84 14.69
C ARG A 407 25.53 21.60 15.39
N ARG A 408 24.42 21.43 14.67
CA ARG A 408 23.11 21.22 15.29
C ARG A 408 23.09 19.92 16.09
N PHE A 409 23.75 18.88 15.58
CA PHE A 409 23.95 17.62 16.28
C PHE A 409 24.56 17.81 17.68
N ASP A 410 25.68 18.53 17.76
CA ASP A 410 26.33 18.85 19.04
C ASP A 410 25.44 19.72 19.94
N ARG A 411 24.65 20.62 19.34
CA ARG A 411 23.70 21.44 20.10
C ARG A 411 22.57 20.61 20.71
N TYR A 412 22.04 19.62 20.00
CA TYR A 412 21.09 18.65 20.59
C TYR A 412 21.71 17.91 21.76
N ASN A 413 22.93 17.40 21.61
CA ASN A 413 23.67 16.77 22.72
C ASN A 413 23.75 17.67 23.96
N GLN A 414 24.08 18.96 23.80
CA GLN A 414 24.14 19.90 24.93
C GLN A 414 22.77 20.12 25.59
N LEU A 415 21.72 20.27 24.81
CA LEU A 415 20.38 20.58 25.30
C LEU A 415 19.70 19.37 25.95
N LEU A 416 19.85 18.18 25.36
CA LEU A 416 19.32 16.94 25.92
C LEU A 416 20.03 16.60 27.23
N ASN A 417 21.35 16.78 27.32
CA ASN A 417 22.06 16.66 28.60
C ASN A 417 21.58 17.68 29.64
N LYS A 418 21.38 18.94 29.24
CA LYS A 418 20.91 20.01 30.14
C LYS A 418 19.52 19.72 30.70
N TYR A 419 18.63 19.13 29.91
CA TYR A 419 17.23 18.89 30.28
C TYR A 419 16.93 17.44 30.66
N TYR A 420 17.94 16.57 30.76
CA TYR A 420 17.76 15.17 31.12
C TYR A 420 16.95 14.99 32.42
N GLY A 421 15.96 14.09 32.39
CA GLY A 421 14.99 13.85 33.46
C GLY A 421 13.94 14.95 33.64
N LYS A 422 13.91 15.95 32.76
CA LYS A 422 13.01 17.11 32.82
C LYS A 422 12.34 17.39 31.47
N ILE A 423 12.53 16.54 30.47
CA ILE A 423 11.95 16.75 29.14
C ILE A 423 10.44 16.55 29.24
N THR A 424 9.72 17.61 28.89
CA THR A 424 8.27 17.72 28.75
C THR A 424 7.99 18.32 27.37
N VAL A 425 6.74 18.36 26.90
CA VAL A 425 6.38 19.06 25.65
C VAL A 425 6.91 20.50 25.60
N LEU A 426 6.79 21.24 26.70
CA LEU A 426 7.31 22.62 26.79
C LEU A 426 8.83 22.68 26.62
N LYS A 427 9.56 21.71 27.18
CA LYS A 427 11.01 21.63 27.02
C LYS A 427 11.40 21.15 25.62
N ALA A 428 10.65 20.24 25.02
CA ALA A 428 10.81 19.84 23.62
C ALA A 428 10.67 21.06 22.69
N ILE A 429 9.61 21.86 22.83
CA ILE A 429 9.43 23.12 22.09
C ILE A 429 10.59 24.09 22.35
N THR A 430 11.07 24.18 23.60
CA THR A 430 12.22 25.04 23.93
C THR A 430 13.49 24.60 23.20
N ILE A 431 13.71 23.28 23.05
CA ILE A 431 14.85 22.72 22.30
C ILE A 431 14.71 23.07 20.81
N LEU A 432 13.53 22.86 20.23
CA LEU A 432 13.26 23.14 18.81
C LEU A 432 13.29 24.62 18.46
N ARG A 433 13.12 25.51 19.43
CA ARG A 433 13.26 26.97 19.26
C ARG A 433 14.72 27.46 19.31
N ASP A 434 15.67 26.60 19.67
CA ASP A 434 17.02 27.04 19.98
C ASP A 434 17.74 27.67 18.77
N ARG A 435 18.19 28.91 18.98
CA ARG A 435 18.94 29.72 18.01
C ARG A 435 20.38 29.98 18.48
N TYR A 436 20.98 29.06 19.23
CA TYR A 436 22.37 29.21 19.65
C TYR A 436 23.31 28.79 18.52
N ASP A 437 24.10 29.73 18.02
CA ASP A 437 25.11 29.47 17.01
C ASP A 437 26.43 29.07 17.69
N LEU A 438 26.83 27.81 17.50
CA LEU A 438 28.08 27.27 18.06
C LEU A 438 29.34 27.76 17.34
N PHE A 439 29.26 28.36 16.15
CA PHE A 439 30.39 29.02 15.49
C PHE A 439 30.67 30.38 16.11
N GLN A 440 29.62 31.17 16.33
CA GLN A 440 29.73 32.50 16.90
C GLN A 440 29.70 32.51 18.43
N ASN A 441 29.40 31.35 19.03
CA ASN A 441 29.27 31.14 20.46
C ASN A 441 28.33 32.16 21.14
N ARG A 442 27.15 32.37 20.53
CA ARG A 442 26.11 33.30 21.02
C ARG A 442 24.73 32.90 20.51
N TYR A 443 23.69 33.44 21.14
CA TYR A 443 22.34 33.38 20.56
C TYR A 443 22.20 34.35 19.39
N LEU A 444 21.51 33.89 18.35
CA LEU A 444 21.06 34.71 17.24
C LEU A 444 19.65 35.22 17.51
N ASN A 445 19.39 36.49 17.19
CA ASN A 445 18.04 37.03 17.19
C ASN A 445 17.23 36.48 16.01
N TYR A 446 15.91 36.63 16.06
CA TYR A 446 15.02 36.16 15.00
C TYR A 446 15.19 36.86 13.64
N SER A 447 15.96 37.94 13.58
CA SER A 447 16.33 38.66 12.35
C SER A 447 17.69 38.28 11.78
N GLU A 448 18.48 37.48 12.49
CA GLU A 448 19.85 37.12 12.08
C GLU A 448 19.85 35.76 11.36
N TYR A 449 20.77 35.56 10.42
CA TYR A 449 20.88 34.29 9.70
C TYR A 449 21.82 33.31 10.43
N GLY A 450 21.50 32.02 10.38
CA GLY A 450 22.35 30.98 10.92
C GLY A 450 21.77 29.58 10.81
N ASN A 451 22.68 28.60 10.69
CA ASN A 451 22.38 27.17 10.69
C ASN A 451 22.27 26.65 12.14
N THR A 452 21.25 27.12 12.86
CA THR A 452 20.91 26.69 14.22
C THR A 452 19.81 25.61 14.18
N ILE A 453 19.45 25.00 15.31
CA ILE A 453 18.33 24.03 15.36
C ILE A 453 17.06 24.66 14.77
N ASN A 454 16.78 25.90 15.14
CA ASN A 454 15.77 26.75 14.51
C ASN A 454 16.44 27.62 13.43
N ALA A 455 16.57 27.10 12.23
CA ALA A 455 17.38 27.72 11.18
C ALA A 455 16.67 28.89 10.50
N LEU A 456 17.46 29.90 10.12
CA LEU A 456 17.01 30.99 9.26
C LEU A 456 18.11 31.36 8.27
N GLY A 457 17.81 31.18 6.99
CA GLY A 457 18.65 31.56 5.87
C GLY A 457 18.28 32.94 5.30
N PRO A 458 19.15 33.46 4.40
CA PRO A 458 18.92 34.74 3.74
C PRO A 458 17.66 34.70 2.87
N ARG A 459 16.93 35.80 2.86
CA ARG A 459 15.80 36.01 1.96
C ARG A 459 16.30 36.65 0.66
N ILE A 460 16.22 35.91 -0.44
CA ILE A 460 16.75 36.31 -1.74
C ILE A 460 15.60 36.36 -2.74
N GLN A 461 15.29 37.54 -3.27
CA GLN A 461 14.39 37.66 -4.40
C GLN A 461 15.17 37.34 -5.68
N VAL A 462 14.76 36.29 -6.39
CA VAL A 462 15.45 35.79 -7.58
C VAL A 462 14.93 36.47 -8.85
N THR A 463 13.64 36.78 -8.87
CA THR A 463 12.99 37.43 -10.01
C THR A 463 12.21 38.66 -9.57
N GLU A 464 12.04 39.61 -10.49
CA GLU A 464 10.90 40.54 -10.42
C GLU A 464 9.58 39.76 -10.52
N PRO A 465 8.40 40.37 -10.25
CA PRO A 465 7.13 39.70 -10.46
C PRO A 465 7.01 39.13 -11.88
N ILE A 466 6.91 37.81 -11.98
CA ILE A 466 6.72 37.08 -13.23
C ILE A 466 5.38 36.36 -13.19
N GLU A 467 4.79 36.16 -14.36
CA GLU A 467 3.62 35.28 -14.51
C GLU A 467 4.07 33.83 -14.32
N GLN A 468 3.59 33.21 -13.25
CA GLN A 468 3.88 31.81 -12.91
C GLN A 468 2.88 30.87 -13.60
N TYR A 469 3.10 29.57 -13.45
CA TYR A 469 2.15 28.56 -13.90
C TYR A 469 0.74 28.87 -13.37
N TYR A 470 -0.29 28.73 -14.21
CA TYR A 470 -1.68 29.18 -13.95
C TYR A 470 -1.92 30.70 -13.87
N GLY A 471 -0.98 31.53 -14.32
CA GLY A 471 -1.22 32.96 -14.55
C GLY A 471 -1.10 33.85 -13.30
N ILE A 472 -0.62 33.30 -12.17
CA ILE A 472 -0.42 34.07 -10.93
C ILE A 472 0.86 34.90 -11.05
N VAL A 473 0.76 36.22 -10.91
CA VAL A 473 1.92 37.13 -11.01
C VAL A 473 2.50 37.42 -9.63
N ARG A 474 3.72 36.93 -9.35
CA ARG A 474 4.45 37.22 -8.10
C ARG A 474 5.97 37.00 -8.27
N PRO A 475 6.81 37.62 -7.44
CA PRO A 475 8.25 37.37 -7.48
C PRO A 475 8.58 36.00 -6.89
N ILE A 476 9.64 35.36 -7.40
CA ILE A 476 10.22 34.15 -6.79
C ILE A 476 11.18 34.58 -5.68
N ILE A 477 10.92 34.12 -4.45
CA ILE A 477 11.72 34.47 -3.28
C ILE A 477 12.24 33.19 -2.64
N LYS A 478 13.55 32.99 -2.69
CA LYS A 478 14.23 31.90 -1.98
C LYS A 478 14.50 32.28 -0.55
N GLN A 479 14.12 31.39 0.36
CA GLN A 479 14.52 31.45 1.75
C GLN A 479 14.45 30.05 2.35
N SER A 480 15.61 29.50 2.71
CA SER A 480 15.71 28.30 3.54
C SER A 480 15.52 28.68 5.00
N CYS A 481 14.62 28.03 5.70
CA CYS A 481 14.40 28.22 7.14
C CYS A 481 13.66 27.01 7.70
N THR A 482 13.52 26.92 9.02
CA THR A 482 12.55 26.01 9.63
C THR A 482 11.15 26.42 9.21
N ILE A 483 10.55 25.66 8.29
CA ILE A 483 9.25 25.96 7.68
C ILE A 483 8.08 25.46 8.53
N TYR A 484 8.30 24.39 9.29
CA TYR A 484 7.41 23.91 10.32
C TYR A 484 8.19 23.14 11.38
N SER A 485 7.57 23.04 12.55
CA SER A 485 8.13 22.35 13.71
C SER A 485 7.05 21.61 14.45
N TRP A 486 7.35 20.43 14.96
CA TRP A 486 6.35 19.59 15.61
C TRP A 486 6.91 18.83 16.81
N VAL A 487 5.99 18.43 17.70
CA VAL A 487 6.25 17.55 18.85
C VAL A 487 5.11 16.55 18.95
N PHE A 488 5.43 15.26 19.14
CA PHE A 488 4.47 14.19 19.38
C PHE A 488 4.68 13.54 20.75
N ILE A 489 3.56 13.12 21.35
CA ILE A 489 3.51 12.07 22.37
C ILE A 489 2.68 10.94 21.77
N PRO A 490 3.32 9.98 21.06
CA PRO A 490 2.60 8.95 20.31
C PRO A 490 1.72 8.08 21.23
N GLY A 491 2.22 7.77 22.43
CA GLY A 491 1.49 6.96 23.41
C GLY A 491 0.21 7.61 23.97
N GLU A 492 0.07 8.93 23.82
CA GLU A 492 -1.13 9.67 24.19
C GLU A 492 -1.92 10.15 22.96
N LEU A 493 -1.47 9.84 21.73
CA LEU A 493 -2.02 10.35 20.46
C LEU A 493 -2.18 11.88 20.46
N LYS A 494 -1.13 12.60 20.87
CA LYS A 494 -1.12 14.06 20.95
C LYS A 494 -0.01 14.67 20.12
N ALA A 495 -0.36 15.73 19.41
CA ALA A 495 0.55 16.44 18.52
C ALA A 495 0.51 17.95 18.76
N TRP A 496 1.66 18.58 18.55
CA TRP A 496 1.82 20.02 18.51
C TRP A 496 2.56 20.41 17.24
N MET A 497 2.14 21.46 16.55
CA MET A 497 2.81 21.96 15.34
C MET A 497 2.80 23.49 15.31
N ALA A 498 3.90 24.09 14.87
CA ALA A 498 3.98 25.49 14.50
C ALA A 498 4.34 25.61 13.01
N SER A 499 3.60 26.43 12.28
CA SER A 499 3.86 26.83 10.90
C SER A 499 3.52 28.32 10.69
N GLY A 500 3.60 28.83 9.46
CA GLY A 500 3.19 30.19 9.08
C GLY A 500 4.07 31.37 9.55
N GLU A 501 4.75 31.27 10.69
CA GLU A 501 5.79 32.23 11.10
C GLU A 501 7.17 31.87 10.54
N TYR A 502 8.07 32.85 10.46
CA TYR A 502 9.40 32.67 9.87
C TYR A 502 10.51 33.10 10.83
N PRO A 503 11.34 32.15 11.31
CA PRO A 503 11.18 30.68 11.21
C PRO A 503 10.05 30.16 12.11
N ALA A 504 9.43 29.04 11.74
CA ALA A 504 8.17 28.56 12.33
C ALA A 504 8.17 28.36 13.86
N PRO A 505 9.25 27.83 14.50
CA PRO A 505 9.27 27.66 15.96
C PRO A 505 9.08 28.96 16.74
N LYS A 506 9.32 30.14 16.11
CA LYS A 506 9.04 31.45 16.71
C LYS A 506 7.58 31.62 17.10
N GLY A 507 6.68 31.09 16.27
CA GLY A 507 5.24 31.20 16.40
C GLY A 507 4.64 30.33 17.50
N LYS A 508 3.31 30.30 17.54
CA LYS A 508 2.55 29.45 18.46
C LYS A 508 2.46 28.03 17.93
N TYR A 509 2.43 27.05 18.83
CA TYR A 509 2.17 25.67 18.47
C TYR A 509 0.68 25.37 18.63
N ALA A 510 0.00 25.01 17.55
CA ALA A 510 -1.33 24.42 17.59
C ALA A 510 -1.28 23.06 18.26
N PHE A 511 -2.31 22.73 19.03
CA PHE A 511 -2.45 21.45 19.70
C PHE A 511 -3.54 20.61 19.02
N LEU A 512 -3.22 19.37 18.71
CA LEU A 512 -4.14 18.36 18.21
C LEU A 512 -4.17 17.17 19.18
N ASP A 513 -5.39 16.85 19.64
CA ASP A 513 -5.69 15.58 20.29
C ASP A 513 -6.16 14.62 19.19
N PHE A 514 -5.22 13.88 18.61
CA PHE A 514 -5.47 13.00 17.47
C PHE A 514 -6.36 11.83 17.86
N GLY A 515 -6.17 11.28 19.08
CA GLY A 515 -7.07 10.25 19.61
C GLY A 515 -8.51 10.73 19.66
N LYS A 516 -8.77 11.92 20.24
CA LYS A 516 -10.11 12.49 20.30
C LYS A 516 -10.71 12.79 18.92
N GLU A 517 -9.89 13.23 17.97
CA GLU A 517 -10.33 13.47 16.59
C GLU A 517 -10.88 12.19 15.94
N LEU A 518 -10.30 11.04 16.25
CA LEU A 518 -10.75 9.71 15.82
C LEU A 518 -11.80 9.07 16.75
N GLY A 519 -12.25 9.76 17.80
CA GLY A 519 -13.15 9.18 18.81
C GLY A 519 -12.49 8.12 19.72
N LEU A 520 -11.16 8.06 19.75
CA LEU A 520 -10.36 7.18 20.61
C LEU A 520 -9.98 7.89 21.92
N ASN A 521 -10.14 7.19 23.06
CA ASN A 521 -9.76 7.74 24.38
C ASN A 521 -8.36 7.34 24.83
N THR A 522 -7.79 6.28 24.25
CA THR A 522 -6.43 5.76 24.48
C THR A 522 -5.97 5.06 23.20
N LEU A 523 -4.69 4.68 23.12
CA LEU A 523 -4.26 3.69 22.13
C LEU A 523 -5.21 2.47 22.17
N PRO A 524 -5.48 1.81 21.02
CA PRO A 524 -6.14 0.51 21.00
C PRO A 524 -5.30 -0.44 21.85
N SER A 525 -5.68 -0.63 23.11
CA SER A 525 -4.83 -1.30 24.08
C SER A 525 -4.63 -2.76 23.67
N CYS A 526 -3.38 -3.18 23.46
CA CYS A 526 -3.00 -4.59 23.30
C CYS A 526 -3.01 -5.30 24.67
N ALA A 527 -4.18 -5.30 25.33
CA ALA A 527 -4.36 -5.82 26.69
C ALA A 527 -4.55 -7.34 26.75
N ARG A 528 -4.61 -8.02 25.59
CA ARG A 528 -4.76 -9.47 25.50
C ARG A 528 -3.40 -10.12 25.33
N GLN A 529 -3.12 -11.11 26.17
CA GLN A 529 -1.93 -11.94 26.03
C GLN A 529 -2.22 -13.04 25.00
N PRO A 530 -1.31 -13.27 24.04
CA PRO A 530 -1.43 -14.40 23.12
C PRO A 530 -1.32 -15.71 23.89
N TYR A 531 -2.03 -16.75 23.43
CA TYR A 531 -1.90 -18.09 23.99
C TYR A 531 -2.28 -19.14 22.95
N ALA A 532 -1.80 -20.36 23.16
CA ALA A 532 -2.24 -21.53 22.43
C ALA A 532 -2.88 -22.54 23.38
N GLU A 533 -3.89 -23.25 22.91
CA GLU A 533 -4.54 -24.36 23.61
C GLU A 533 -4.73 -25.55 22.68
N VAL A 534 -4.98 -26.73 23.24
CA VAL A 534 -5.33 -27.92 22.46
C VAL A 534 -6.76 -28.30 22.82
N ILE A 535 -7.62 -28.34 21.81
CA ILE A 535 -9.01 -28.76 21.95
C ILE A 535 -9.20 -30.17 21.39
N GLY A 536 -10.24 -30.88 21.85
CA GLY A 536 -10.54 -32.25 21.42
C GLY A 536 -9.82 -33.32 22.25
N GLU A 537 -10.09 -34.59 21.92
CA GLU A 537 -9.54 -35.76 22.63
C GLU A 537 -8.93 -36.77 21.65
N GLY A 538 -7.84 -37.42 22.08
CA GLY A 538 -7.17 -38.47 21.29
C GLY A 538 -6.74 -38.00 19.90
N PRO A 539 -7.10 -38.72 18.82
CA PRO A 539 -6.71 -38.36 17.45
C PRO A 539 -7.43 -37.11 16.90
N SER A 540 -8.41 -36.55 17.63
CA SER A 540 -9.15 -35.35 17.23
C SER A 540 -8.61 -34.08 17.89
N GLN A 541 -7.37 -34.11 18.39
CA GLN A 541 -6.73 -32.95 18.98
C GLN A 541 -6.34 -31.90 17.92
N VAL A 542 -6.71 -30.65 18.17
CA VAL A 542 -6.37 -29.50 17.31
C VAL A 542 -5.74 -28.42 18.16
N LYS A 543 -4.59 -27.89 17.73
CA LYS A 543 -3.95 -26.73 18.35
C LYS A 543 -4.66 -25.46 17.89
N VAL A 544 -5.17 -24.69 18.84
CA VAL A 544 -5.80 -23.39 18.62
C VAL A 544 -4.84 -22.30 19.05
N VAL A 545 -4.63 -21.31 18.20
CA VAL A 545 -3.67 -20.22 18.40
C VAL A 545 -4.45 -18.91 18.43
N HIS A 546 -4.34 -18.16 19.53
CA HIS A 546 -5.01 -16.87 19.70
C HIS A 546 -3.99 -15.74 19.61
N VAL A 547 -4.13 -14.89 18.59
CA VAL A 547 -3.21 -13.77 18.33
C VAL A 547 -3.96 -12.45 18.13
N PHE A 548 -3.31 -11.34 18.48
CA PHE A 548 -3.95 -10.03 18.64
C PHE A 548 -3.05 -8.89 18.14
N GLY A 549 -3.68 -7.83 17.63
CA GLY A 549 -3.03 -6.55 17.34
C GLY A 549 -2.61 -6.37 15.87
N GLY A 550 -1.57 -5.56 15.67
CA GLY A 550 -1.04 -5.26 14.35
C GLY A 550 -0.32 -6.42 13.66
N PRO A 551 -0.02 -6.31 12.34
CA PRO A 551 0.43 -7.43 11.53
C PRO A 551 1.75 -8.00 12.01
N TYR A 552 2.77 -7.18 12.22
CA TYR A 552 4.05 -7.70 12.65
C TYR A 552 3.95 -8.32 14.04
N ASN A 553 3.29 -7.64 14.99
CA ASN A 553 3.18 -8.15 16.35
C ASN A 553 2.35 -9.44 16.43
N ARG A 554 1.21 -9.54 15.73
CA ARG A 554 0.41 -10.77 15.73
C ARG A 554 1.12 -11.90 14.99
N GLY A 555 1.87 -11.59 13.94
CA GLY A 555 2.77 -12.52 13.29
C GLY A 555 3.81 -13.07 14.25
N PHE A 556 4.50 -12.19 14.99
CA PHE A 556 5.48 -12.58 16.01
C PHE A 556 4.88 -13.50 17.07
N GLN A 557 3.65 -13.24 17.51
CA GLN A 557 2.91 -14.10 18.42
C GLN A 557 2.64 -15.48 17.80
N HIS A 558 2.16 -15.53 16.57
CA HIS A 558 1.87 -16.78 15.85
C HIS A 558 3.15 -17.61 15.68
N GLY A 559 4.24 -17.01 15.20
CA GLY A 559 5.54 -17.67 15.08
C GLY A 559 6.07 -18.20 16.41
N THR A 560 5.93 -17.42 17.49
CA THR A 560 6.36 -17.83 18.84
C THR A 560 5.55 -19.03 19.35
N LEU A 561 4.24 -19.03 19.15
CA LEU A 561 3.34 -20.08 19.66
C LEU A 561 3.39 -21.37 18.83
N CYS A 562 3.82 -21.30 17.56
CA CYS A 562 3.78 -22.40 16.60
C CYS A 562 5.12 -22.75 15.94
N ALA A 563 6.24 -22.35 16.55
CA ALA A 563 7.55 -22.49 15.92
C ALA A 563 7.88 -23.94 15.49
N ASP A 564 7.56 -24.93 16.33
CA ASP A 564 7.77 -26.35 16.04
C ASP A 564 6.92 -26.82 14.84
N GLU A 565 5.63 -26.46 14.83
CA GLU A 565 4.71 -26.84 13.76
C GLU A 565 5.02 -26.15 12.44
N ILE A 566 5.41 -24.87 12.48
CA ILE A 566 5.84 -24.09 11.31
C ILE A 566 7.09 -24.73 10.71
N TYR A 567 8.12 -24.97 11.52
CA TYR A 567 9.34 -25.61 11.04
C TYR A 567 9.04 -26.96 10.37
N TYR A 568 8.19 -27.77 11.01
CA TYR A 568 7.77 -29.06 10.47
C TYR A 568 7.05 -28.94 9.13
N LEU A 569 6.10 -28.00 9.00
CA LEU A 569 5.38 -27.76 7.74
C LEU A 569 6.33 -27.28 6.62
N THR A 570 7.27 -26.39 6.93
CA THR A 570 8.30 -25.94 5.97
C THR A 570 9.13 -27.12 5.46
N GLN A 571 9.54 -28.05 6.32
CA GLN A 571 10.27 -29.26 5.89
C GLN A 571 9.45 -30.15 4.96
N ILE A 572 8.13 -30.21 5.14
CA ILE A 572 7.23 -30.96 4.25
C ILE A 572 7.16 -30.30 2.88
N VAL A 573 7.05 -28.97 2.81
CA VAL A 573 7.03 -28.24 1.53
C VAL A 573 8.36 -28.40 0.78
N TYR A 574 9.50 -28.39 1.49
CA TYR A 574 10.82 -28.61 0.89
C TYR A 574 11.12 -30.07 0.51
N TYR A 575 10.29 -31.01 0.97
CA TYR A 575 10.31 -32.37 0.43
C TYR A 575 9.71 -32.44 -0.98
N ILE A 576 8.77 -31.54 -1.31
CA ILE A 576 8.07 -31.52 -2.61
C ILE A 576 8.98 -30.98 -3.72
N ALA A 577 9.68 -29.87 -3.44
CA ALA A 577 10.69 -29.32 -4.34
C ALA A 577 11.82 -28.64 -3.54
N PRO A 578 13.04 -28.51 -4.11
CA PRO A 578 14.15 -27.83 -3.46
C PRO A 578 13.81 -26.39 -3.05
N GLU A 579 14.38 -25.96 -1.92
CA GLU A 579 14.24 -24.62 -1.35
C GLU A 579 14.50 -23.52 -2.39
N GLU A 580 15.54 -23.66 -3.21
CA GLU A 580 15.93 -22.65 -4.18
C GLU A 580 14.88 -22.44 -5.28
N ILE A 581 14.13 -23.49 -5.64
CA ILE A 581 13.02 -23.39 -6.60
C ILE A 581 11.86 -22.66 -5.95
N TRP A 582 11.53 -23.03 -4.71
CA TRP A 582 10.45 -22.41 -3.97
C TRP A 582 10.70 -20.92 -3.72
N HIS A 583 11.89 -20.55 -3.26
CA HIS A 583 12.24 -19.14 -3.04
C HIS A 583 12.20 -18.33 -4.34
N GLN A 584 12.64 -18.90 -5.46
CA GLN A 584 12.54 -18.24 -6.77
C GLN A 584 11.08 -17.96 -7.14
N LEU A 585 10.18 -18.94 -6.99
CA LEU A 585 8.76 -18.75 -7.29
C LEU A 585 8.09 -17.81 -6.29
N ALA A 586 8.39 -17.95 -4.99
CA ALA A 586 7.85 -17.10 -3.94
C ALA A 586 8.23 -15.63 -4.15
N SER A 587 9.42 -15.34 -4.67
CA SER A 587 9.80 -13.96 -5.02
C SER A 587 8.89 -13.31 -6.08
N LEU A 588 8.30 -14.12 -6.98
CA LEU A 588 7.36 -13.66 -8.00
C LEU A 588 5.96 -13.45 -7.42
N TRP A 589 5.44 -14.41 -6.64
CA TRP A 589 4.13 -14.29 -5.97
C TRP A 589 4.12 -13.22 -4.88
N GLY A 590 5.25 -13.03 -4.20
CA GLY A 590 5.43 -12.01 -3.17
C GLY A 590 5.13 -10.60 -3.68
N TYR A 591 5.23 -10.34 -4.98
CA TYR A 591 4.83 -9.06 -5.57
C TYR A 591 3.35 -8.72 -5.32
N PHE A 592 2.47 -9.72 -5.36
CA PHE A 592 1.02 -9.58 -5.25
C PHE A 592 0.50 -9.63 -3.82
N VAL A 593 1.37 -9.90 -2.84
CA VAL A 593 1.00 -9.93 -1.42
C VAL A 593 0.94 -8.50 -0.86
N PRO A 594 -0.20 -8.05 -0.30
CA PRO A 594 -0.32 -6.77 0.40
C PRO A 594 0.74 -6.57 1.48
N LEU A 595 1.18 -5.32 1.67
CA LEU A 595 2.21 -4.99 2.66
C LEU A 595 1.86 -5.45 4.09
N GLU A 596 0.59 -5.34 4.50
CA GLU A 596 0.15 -5.83 5.82
C GLU A 596 0.49 -7.31 6.03
N PHE A 597 0.20 -8.17 5.05
CA PHE A 597 0.47 -9.60 5.19
C PHE A 597 1.94 -9.93 5.06
N LYS A 598 2.71 -9.16 4.29
CA LYS A 598 4.17 -9.26 4.30
C LYS A 598 4.73 -9.00 5.70
N LEU A 599 4.23 -7.97 6.39
CA LEU A 599 4.62 -7.66 7.77
C LEU A 599 4.21 -8.78 8.74
N GLU A 600 3.04 -9.38 8.56
CA GLU A 600 2.62 -10.52 9.39
C GLU A 600 3.50 -11.75 9.17
N MET A 601 3.84 -12.09 7.93
CA MET A 601 4.78 -13.16 7.61
C MET A 601 6.18 -12.90 8.18
N ALA A 602 6.66 -11.66 8.08
CA ALA A 602 7.94 -11.24 8.65
C ALA A 602 7.94 -11.37 10.19
N GLY A 603 6.81 -11.02 10.82
CA GLY A 603 6.57 -11.24 12.24
C GLY A 603 6.63 -12.73 12.58
N ILE A 604 5.95 -13.60 11.83
CA ILE A 604 5.96 -15.06 12.04
C ILE A 604 7.40 -15.58 12.03
N ALA A 605 8.18 -15.23 11.00
CA ALA A 605 9.57 -15.65 10.90
C ALA A 605 10.39 -15.17 12.12
N ALA A 606 10.22 -13.90 12.53
CA ALA A 606 10.88 -13.36 13.71
C ALA A 606 10.48 -14.08 15.01
N GLY A 607 9.22 -14.47 15.16
CA GLY A 607 8.71 -15.26 16.28
C GLY A 607 9.34 -16.66 16.34
N CYS A 608 9.45 -17.35 15.20
CA CYS A 608 10.14 -18.64 15.10
C CYS A 608 11.61 -18.52 15.53
N ARG A 609 12.33 -17.50 15.03
CA ARG A 609 13.73 -17.24 15.40
C ARG A 609 13.89 -16.95 16.89
N ALA A 610 12.94 -16.25 17.50
CA ALA A 610 12.94 -16.00 18.95
C ALA A 610 12.79 -17.29 19.78
N GLN A 611 12.24 -18.37 19.20
CA GLN A 611 12.17 -19.70 19.82
C GLN A 611 13.37 -20.61 19.49
N GLY A 612 14.38 -20.10 18.77
CA GLY A 612 15.61 -20.83 18.46
C GLY A 612 15.66 -21.43 17.05
N TYR A 613 14.62 -21.27 16.23
CA TYR A 613 14.62 -21.65 14.82
C TYR A 613 15.25 -20.55 13.96
N THR A 614 16.55 -20.34 14.12
CA THR A 614 17.29 -19.19 13.53
C THR A 614 17.26 -19.12 12.01
N ASP A 615 17.03 -20.26 11.37
CA ASP A 615 17.11 -20.41 9.92
C ASP A 615 15.78 -20.17 9.21
N ILE A 616 14.68 -19.98 9.96
CA ILE A 616 13.38 -19.61 9.37
C ILE A 616 13.38 -18.13 8.96
N THR A 617 13.14 -17.90 7.69
CA THR A 617 13.16 -16.61 6.97
C THR A 617 11.75 -16.14 6.62
N TYR A 618 11.63 -14.90 6.13
CA TYR A 618 10.37 -14.39 5.59
C TYR A 618 9.97 -15.18 4.33
N GLU A 619 10.94 -15.52 3.49
CA GLU A 619 10.78 -16.28 2.27
C GLU A 619 10.18 -17.66 2.55
N ASP A 620 10.61 -18.34 3.62
CA ASP A 620 10.03 -19.63 4.03
C ASP A 620 8.53 -19.49 4.38
N ILE A 621 8.15 -18.40 5.06
CA ILE A 621 6.76 -18.15 5.41
C ILE A 621 5.94 -17.76 4.17
N LEU A 622 6.52 -17.01 3.23
CA LEU A 622 5.91 -16.69 1.95
C LEU A 622 5.68 -17.96 1.11
N VAL A 623 6.63 -18.90 1.12
CA VAL A 623 6.50 -20.20 0.46
C VAL A 623 5.30 -20.97 1.00
N ILE A 624 5.19 -21.17 2.32
CA ILE A 624 4.05 -21.93 2.89
C ILE A 624 2.70 -21.22 2.67
N ASN A 625 2.70 -19.92 2.38
CA ASN A 625 1.48 -19.16 2.04
C ASN A 625 1.13 -19.15 0.54
N SER A 626 2.01 -19.69 -0.32
CA SER A 626 1.85 -19.64 -1.78
C SER A 626 2.13 -20.99 -2.47
N PHE A 627 2.54 -22.03 -1.73
CA PHE A 627 3.00 -23.29 -2.33
C PHE A 627 1.91 -24.03 -3.12
N VAL A 628 0.64 -23.83 -2.77
CA VAL A 628 -0.50 -24.42 -3.49
C VAL A 628 -0.56 -23.82 -4.90
N ASP A 629 -0.58 -22.49 -5.00
CA ASP A 629 -0.62 -21.74 -6.25
C ASP A 629 0.62 -22.04 -7.12
N MET A 630 1.81 -21.95 -6.51
CA MET A 630 3.07 -22.26 -7.18
C MET A 630 3.15 -23.73 -7.63
N GLY A 631 2.50 -24.65 -6.89
CA GLY A 631 2.49 -26.06 -7.21
C GLY A 631 1.66 -26.38 -8.43
N TYR A 632 0.45 -25.83 -8.52
CA TYR A 632 -0.39 -25.94 -9.73
C TYR A 632 0.27 -25.29 -10.94
N TRP A 633 0.93 -24.15 -10.74
CA TRP A 633 1.69 -23.50 -11.80
C TRP A 633 2.81 -24.40 -12.35
N LEU A 634 3.57 -25.07 -11.47
CA LEU A 634 4.62 -26.00 -11.87
C LEU A 634 4.08 -27.19 -12.67
N ASP A 635 2.98 -27.79 -12.21
CA ASP A 635 2.32 -28.91 -12.89
C ASP A 635 1.88 -28.55 -14.32
N VAL A 636 1.40 -27.33 -14.56
CA VAL A 636 1.01 -26.84 -15.90
C VAL A 636 2.24 -26.54 -16.77
N HIS A 637 3.34 -26.10 -16.19
CA HIS A 637 4.55 -25.68 -16.91
C HIS A 637 5.61 -26.79 -17.04
N GLY A 638 5.20 -28.05 -16.85
CA GLY A 638 6.03 -29.23 -17.10
C GLY A 638 6.97 -29.60 -15.95
N GLY A 639 6.79 -29.00 -14.77
CA GLY A 639 7.24 -29.60 -13.51
C GLY A 639 6.28 -30.74 -13.14
N GLU A 640 6.79 -31.84 -12.58
CA GLU A 640 5.94 -32.86 -11.96
C GLU A 640 6.19 -32.82 -10.45
N LEU A 641 5.34 -32.11 -9.69
CA LEU A 641 5.42 -32.14 -8.22
C LEU A 641 4.74 -33.38 -7.65
N MET A 642 3.69 -33.85 -8.32
CA MET A 642 3.01 -35.11 -8.04
C MET A 642 2.83 -35.89 -9.34
N SER A 643 2.86 -37.22 -9.24
CA SER A 643 2.50 -38.05 -10.41
C SER A 643 1.05 -37.74 -10.84
N GLN A 644 0.78 -37.75 -12.14
CA GLN A 644 -0.59 -37.59 -12.68
C GLN A 644 -1.60 -38.53 -12.00
N GLU A 645 -1.17 -39.73 -11.60
CA GLU A 645 -2.00 -40.69 -10.89
C GLU A 645 -2.36 -40.25 -9.46
N GLN A 646 -1.46 -39.56 -8.75
CA GLN A 646 -1.72 -39.01 -7.42
C GLN A 646 -2.62 -37.77 -7.49
N SER A 647 -2.35 -36.87 -8.44
CA SER A 647 -3.16 -35.68 -8.70
C SER A 647 -4.63 -36.02 -9.00
N GLN A 648 -4.88 -37.14 -9.71
CA GLN A 648 -6.24 -37.61 -10.01
C GLN A 648 -6.96 -38.31 -8.85
N LYS A 649 -6.27 -38.64 -7.75
CA LYS A 649 -6.81 -39.42 -6.62
C LYS A 649 -7.10 -38.60 -5.35
N LEU A 650 -6.65 -37.34 -5.29
CA LEU A 650 -6.84 -36.43 -4.15
C LEU A 650 -7.80 -35.32 -4.57
N GLY A 651 -8.78 -34.98 -3.73
CA GLY A 651 -9.75 -33.94 -4.05
C GLY A 651 -10.46 -33.40 -2.82
N CYS A 652 -10.13 -32.16 -2.45
CA CYS A 652 -10.85 -31.44 -1.40
C CYS A 652 -12.36 -31.40 -1.73
N THR A 653 -13.21 -31.46 -0.71
CA THR A 653 -14.68 -31.38 -0.88
C THR A 653 -15.25 -30.27 -0.01
N ALA A 654 -16.17 -29.44 -0.54
CA ALA A 654 -16.84 -28.40 0.22
C ALA A 654 -18.34 -28.65 0.41
N LEU A 655 -18.88 -28.10 1.49
CA LEU A 655 -20.28 -28.17 1.92
C LEU A 655 -20.73 -26.76 2.29
N LEU A 656 -21.93 -26.39 1.85
CA LEU A 656 -22.63 -25.22 2.36
C LEU A 656 -24.14 -25.47 2.38
N ALA A 657 -24.78 -25.21 3.53
CA ALA A 657 -26.22 -25.28 3.72
C ALA A 657 -26.72 -24.03 4.47
N THR A 658 -27.85 -23.45 4.05
CA THR A 658 -28.46 -22.29 4.72
C THR A 658 -30.00 -22.32 4.65
N GLY A 659 -30.66 -21.40 5.35
CA GLY A 659 -32.11 -21.21 5.25
C GLY A 659 -32.88 -22.49 5.59
N SER A 660 -33.84 -22.87 4.74
CA SER A 660 -34.64 -24.09 4.96
C SER A 660 -33.84 -25.39 4.86
N ALA A 661 -32.59 -25.36 4.39
CA ALA A 661 -31.70 -26.53 4.40
C ALA A 661 -31.17 -26.86 5.81
N THR A 662 -31.24 -25.92 6.76
CA THR A 662 -30.79 -26.10 8.14
C THR A 662 -31.94 -25.96 9.13
N ILE A 663 -31.85 -26.65 10.28
CA ILE A 663 -32.97 -26.77 11.24
C ILE A 663 -33.42 -25.40 11.78
N ASP A 664 -32.48 -24.47 11.93
CA ASP A 664 -32.69 -23.16 12.54
C ASP A 664 -32.38 -21.99 11.60
N GLY A 665 -32.25 -22.25 10.29
CA GLY A 665 -32.01 -21.21 9.28
C GLY A 665 -30.57 -20.69 9.22
N ARG A 666 -29.66 -21.18 10.07
CA ARG A 666 -28.25 -20.76 10.07
C ARG A 666 -27.51 -21.31 8.86
N THR A 667 -26.54 -20.56 8.38
CA THR A 667 -25.55 -20.99 7.41
C THR A 667 -24.51 -21.90 8.08
N ILE A 668 -24.34 -23.09 7.52
CA ILE A 668 -23.34 -24.09 7.89
C ILE A 668 -22.43 -24.26 6.68
N THR A 669 -21.13 -24.02 6.87
CA THR A 669 -20.11 -24.33 5.88
C THR A 669 -19.22 -25.47 6.40
N GLY A 670 -18.61 -26.22 5.50
CA GLY A 670 -17.67 -27.28 5.85
C GLY A 670 -16.80 -27.64 4.67
N THR A 671 -15.65 -28.24 4.96
CA THR A 671 -14.73 -28.70 3.92
C THR A 671 -13.95 -29.91 4.40
N THR A 672 -13.55 -30.79 3.49
CA THR A 672 -12.47 -31.76 3.68
C THR A 672 -11.27 -31.29 2.87
N ILE A 673 -10.10 -31.28 3.51
CA ILE A 673 -8.83 -30.94 2.86
C ILE A 673 -8.06 -32.23 2.66
N ASP A 674 -7.77 -32.53 1.40
CA ASP A 674 -7.04 -33.73 1.00
C ASP A 674 -5.58 -33.36 0.72
N PHE A 675 -4.67 -33.80 1.60
CA PHE A 675 -3.24 -33.58 1.43
C PHE A 675 -2.42 -34.74 2.01
N MET A 676 -1.09 -34.67 1.91
CA MET A 676 -0.21 -35.68 2.49
C MET A 676 -0.45 -35.80 4.01
N SER A 677 -0.68 -37.03 4.49
CA SER A 677 -0.96 -37.29 5.92
C SER A 677 0.14 -36.78 6.86
N ALA A 678 1.37 -36.66 6.34
CA ALA A 678 2.50 -36.08 7.05
C ALA A 678 2.24 -34.63 7.49
N ALA A 679 1.40 -33.86 6.80
CA ALA A 679 1.11 -32.46 7.16
C ALA A 679 0.19 -32.32 8.40
N THR A 680 -0.50 -33.38 8.82
CA THR A 680 -1.49 -33.34 9.92
C THR A 680 -0.96 -32.68 11.21
N PRO A 681 0.26 -32.97 11.70
CA PRO A 681 0.81 -32.30 12.89
C PRO A 681 1.01 -30.79 12.73
N GLY A 682 1.11 -30.31 11.49
CA GLY A 682 1.27 -28.89 11.17
C GLY A 682 -0.04 -28.13 11.01
N MET A 683 -1.20 -28.75 11.23
CA MET A 683 -2.51 -28.08 11.07
C MET A 683 -2.94 -27.39 12.36
N THR A 684 -3.45 -26.16 12.24
CA THR A 684 -3.89 -25.33 13.36
C THR A 684 -5.24 -24.66 13.09
N LEU A 685 -5.92 -24.29 14.18
CA LEU A 685 -7.00 -23.31 14.15
C LEU A 685 -6.43 -21.99 14.65
N VAL A 686 -6.55 -20.92 13.85
CA VAL A 686 -6.02 -19.61 14.21
C VAL A 686 -7.17 -18.65 14.46
N ASP A 687 -7.20 -18.05 15.63
CA ASP A 687 -8.13 -17.00 16.05
C ASP A 687 -7.39 -15.66 16.12
N VAL A 688 -7.69 -14.79 15.17
CA VAL A 688 -7.03 -13.49 15.02
C VAL A 688 -7.99 -12.38 15.37
N THR A 689 -7.60 -11.53 16.32
CA THR A 689 -8.26 -10.23 16.56
C THR A 689 -7.32 -9.11 16.10
N PRO A 690 -7.46 -8.63 14.85
CA PRO A 690 -6.60 -7.57 14.33
C PRO A 690 -6.97 -6.21 14.96
N THR A 691 -6.06 -5.24 14.91
CA THR A 691 -6.38 -3.83 15.23
C THR A 691 -7.36 -3.24 14.23
N VAL A 692 -7.22 -3.58 12.93
CA VAL A 692 -8.04 -3.08 11.82
C VAL A 692 -8.68 -4.24 11.07
N GLY A 693 -9.96 -4.10 10.73
CA GLY A 693 -10.78 -5.17 10.16
C GLY A 693 -11.46 -6.04 11.22
N TYR A 694 -12.03 -7.15 10.77
CA TYR A 694 -12.81 -8.07 11.58
C TYR A 694 -11.96 -9.10 12.28
N ARG A 695 -12.44 -9.56 13.44
CA ARG A 695 -11.94 -10.80 14.04
C ARG A 695 -12.19 -11.95 13.07
N VAL A 696 -11.20 -12.80 12.87
CA VAL A 696 -11.26 -13.95 11.96
C VAL A 696 -10.85 -15.21 12.71
N VAL A 697 -11.55 -16.30 12.46
CA VAL A 697 -11.15 -17.66 12.87
C VAL A 697 -11.05 -18.52 11.63
N TYR A 698 -9.93 -19.21 11.43
CA TYR A 698 -9.73 -20.06 10.26
C TYR A 698 -8.87 -21.29 10.57
N PHE A 699 -9.14 -22.39 9.88
CA PHE A 699 -8.32 -23.61 9.88
C PHE A 699 -7.29 -23.51 8.76
N SER A 700 -6.00 -23.67 9.06
CA SER A 700 -4.93 -23.67 8.06
C SER A 700 -3.68 -24.39 8.58
N GLY A 701 -2.64 -24.48 7.75
CA GLY A 701 -1.32 -24.87 8.20
C GLY A 701 -0.74 -23.83 9.17
N ALA A 702 0.09 -24.27 10.11
CA ALA A 702 0.83 -23.39 11.00
C ALA A 702 1.70 -22.43 10.17
N GLY A 703 1.61 -21.13 10.45
CA GLY A 703 2.29 -20.08 9.68
C GLY A 703 1.54 -19.59 8.43
N CYS A 704 0.44 -20.23 8.04
CA CYS A 704 -0.44 -19.74 6.97
C CYS A 704 -1.43 -18.68 7.50
N LEU A 705 -1.73 -17.67 6.69
CA LEU A 705 -2.51 -16.50 7.10
C LEU A 705 -4.02 -16.61 6.84
N GLY A 706 -4.44 -17.59 6.05
CA GLY A 706 -5.85 -17.85 5.73
C GLY A 706 -6.00 -19.24 5.13
N LEU A 707 -7.26 -19.68 4.97
CA LEU A 707 -7.69 -20.80 4.12
C LEU A 707 -9.23 -20.97 4.23
N ASN A 708 -9.69 -21.70 5.25
CA ASN A 708 -11.11 -21.97 5.48
C ASN A 708 -11.53 -21.38 6.83
N GLY A 709 -12.46 -20.44 6.84
CA GLY A 709 -12.77 -19.71 8.07
C GLY A 709 -14.05 -18.89 8.03
N MET A 710 -14.22 -18.11 9.09
CA MET A 710 -15.32 -17.16 9.24
C MET A 710 -14.87 -15.91 9.99
N ASN A 711 -15.61 -14.83 9.84
CA ASN A 711 -15.31 -13.56 10.47
C ASN A 711 -16.38 -13.08 11.45
N GLY A 712 -16.07 -12.02 12.20
CA GLY A 712 -16.97 -11.39 13.18
C GLY A 712 -18.23 -10.78 12.58
N LYS A 713 -18.28 -10.57 11.25
CA LYS A 713 -19.48 -10.16 10.50
C LYS A 713 -20.34 -11.33 10.07
N GLY A 714 -19.99 -12.57 10.41
CA GLY A 714 -20.77 -13.76 10.08
C GLY A 714 -20.65 -14.19 8.62
N LEU A 715 -19.64 -13.69 7.91
CA LEU A 715 -19.20 -14.20 6.61
C LEU A 715 -18.33 -15.44 6.86
N ALA A 716 -18.57 -16.50 6.09
CA ALA A 716 -17.77 -17.71 6.08
C ALA A 716 -17.29 -18.00 4.66
N GLN A 717 -16.05 -18.45 4.55
CA GLN A 717 -15.40 -18.75 3.29
C GLN A 717 -14.72 -20.11 3.40
N VAL A 718 -14.96 -20.96 2.41
CA VAL A 718 -14.22 -22.21 2.22
C VAL A 718 -13.61 -22.23 0.83
N GLU A 719 -12.36 -22.66 0.76
CA GLU A 719 -11.58 -22.71 -0.47
C GLU A 719 -11.58 -24.12 -1.06
N GLN A 720 -11.72 -24.19 -2.39
CA GLN A 720 -11.49 -25.37 -3.20
C GLN A 720 -10.48 -25.01 -4.28
N SER A 721 -9.30 -25.60 -4.26
CA SER A 721 -8.31 -25.41 -5.33
C SER A 721 -8.67 -26.33 -6.50
N ILE A 722 -9.10 -25.76 -7.63
CA ILE A 722 -9.44 -26.51 -8.84
C ILE A 722 -8.37 -26.23 -9.89
N GLY A 723 -7.55 -27.23 -10.21
CA GLY A 723 -6.51 -27.09 -11.22
C GLY A 723 -7.09 -26.83 -12.61
N GLY A 724 -6.59 -25.79 -13.28
CA GLY A 724 -6.95 -25.41 -14.65
C GLY A 724 -5.73 -25.39 -15.59
N PRO A 725 -5.92 -25.45 -16.93
CA PRO A 725 -4.82 -25.39 -17.91
C PRO A 725 -4.17 -24.01 -18.01
N HIS A 726 -4.68 -23.06 -17.25
CA HIS A 726 -4.28 -21.67 -17.21
C HIS A 726 -4.01 -21.39 -15.72
N GLN A 727 -2.79 -20.94 -15.42
CA GLN A 727 -2.29 -20.62 -14.09
C GLN A 727 -1.33 -19.44 -14.31
N ASP A 728 -1.78 -18.23 -14.02
CA ASP A 728 -0.95 -17.02 -14.08
C ASP A 728 -0.48 -16.62 -12.66
N PHE A 729 0.33 -15.57 -12.58
CA PHE A 729 0.78 -15.03 -11.30
C PHE A 729 -0.24 -14.03 -10.75
N GLY A 730 -0.53 -14.16 -9.46
CA GLY A 730 -1.28 -13.14 -8.73
C GLY A 730 -1.27 -13.39 -7.22
N MET A 731 -2.31 -12.93 -6.53
CA MET A 731 -2.36 -12.97 -5.07
C MET A 731 -2.62 -14.40 -4.58
N PRO A 732 -1.78 -14.99 -3.72
CA PRO A 732 -1.94 -16.37 -3.28
C PRO A 732 -3.30 -16.64 -2.61
N ALA A 733 -3.86 -17.84 -2.80
CA ALA A 733 -5.20 -18.21 -2.32
C ALA A 733 -5.41 -17.99 -0.81
N MET A 734 -4.38 -18.28 -0.01
CA MET A 734 -4.42 -18.09 1.45
C MET A 734 -4.53 -16.62 1.83
N ILE A 735 -3.94 -15.74 1.01
CA ILE A 735 -3.97 -14.29 1.19
C ILE A 735 -5.29 -13.71 0.71
N GLN A 736 -5.84 -14.19 -0.41
CA GLN A 736 -7.19 -13.82 -0.84
C GLN A 736 -8.23 -14.20 0.23
N SER A 737 -8.12 -15.42 0.78
CA SER A 737 -8.97 -15.90 1.87
C SER A 737 -8.91 -14.98 3.08
N ARG A 738 -7.68 -14.58 3.44
CA ARG A 738 -7.47 -13.67 4.56
C ARG A 738 -8.06 -12.28 4.32
N MET A 739 -7.91 -11.74 3.10
CA MET A 739 -8.53 -10.48 2.69
C MET A 739 -10.05 -10.52 2.84
N ILE A 740 -10.69 -11.56 2.30
CA ILE A 740 -12.14 -11.74 2.37
C ILE A 740 -12.59 -11.78 3.83
N LEU A 741 -11.96 -12.63 4.62
CA LEU A 741 -12.37 -12.81 6.01
C LEU A 741 -12.10 -11.58 6.88
N GLN A 742 -10.96 -10.90 6.71
CA GLN A 742 -10.61 -9.77 7.58
C GLN A 742 -11.31 -8.47 7.20
N TYR A 743 -11.60 -8.23 5.92
CA TYR A 743 -12.01 -6.89 5.46
C TYR A 743 -13.38 -6.80 4.82
N MET A 744 -13.97 -7.91 4.37
CA MET A 744 -15.25 -7.84 3.67
C MET A 744 -16.43 -7.93 4.64
N ASP A 745 -17.40 -7.05 4.44
CA ASP A 745 -18.61 -6.98 5.24
C ASP A 745 -19.61 -8.07 4.85
N ASP A 746 -19.71 -8.34 3.55
CA ASP A 746 -20.69 -9.23 2.96
C ASP A 746 -20.16 -10.00 1.74
N ILE A 747 -21.07 -10.75 1.12
CA ILE A 747 -20.77 -11.60 -0.02
C ILE A 747 -20.53 -10.83 -1.32
N TYR A 748 -21.10 -9.62 -1.47
CA TYR A 748 -20.94 -8.79 -2.67
C TYR A 748 -19.59 -8.10 -2.70
N GLU A 749 -19.11 -7.64 -1.55
CA GLU A 749 -17.73 -7.13 -1.42
C GLU A 749 -16.72 -8.25 -1.66
N ALA A 750 -16.93 -9.43 -1.05
CA ALA A 750 -16.09 -10.60 -1.28
C ALA A 750 -16.07 -11.01 -2.76
N LYS A 751 -17.22 -10.94 -3.44
CA LYS A 751 -17.33 -11.14 -4.88
C LYS A 751 -16.55 -10.09 -5.67
N THR A 752 -16.77 -8.80 -5.41
CA THR A 752 -16.08 -7.70 -6.12
C THR A 752 -14.57 -7.86 -6.01
N PHE A 753 -14.08 -8.19 -4.82
CA PHE A 753 -12.68 -8.48 -4.57
C PHE A 753 -12.19 -9.72 -5.35
N ALA A 754 -12.93 -10.82 -5.32
CA ALA A 754 -12.57 -12.03 -6.08
C ALA A 754 -12.56 -11.78 -7.60
N GLU A 755 -13.47 -10.96 -8.13
CA GLU A 755 -13.50 -10.56 -9.55
C GLU A 755 -12.31 -9.67 -9.93
N ALA A 756 -11.80 -8.86 -8.98
CA ALA A 756 -10.62 -8.04 -9.17
C ALA A 756 -9.32 -8.86 -9.12
N CYS A 757 -9.32 -10.04 -8.49
CA CYS A 757 -8.17 -10.94 -8.44
C CYS A 757 -8.07 -11.73 -9.75
N ILE A 758 -7.01 -11.51 -10.53
CA ILE A 758 -6.75 -12.24 -11.79
C ILE A 758 -6.03 -13.56 -11.46
N ASP A 759 -6.69 -14.51 -10.81
CA ASP A 759 -6.15 -15.85 -10.55
C ASP A 759 -7.24 -16.94 -10.53
N THR A 760 -6.84 -18.17 -10.84
CA THR A 760 -7.66 -19.39 -10.75
C THR A 760 -7.82 -19.87 -9.31
N ILE A 761 -8.75 -19.30 -8.55
CA ILE A 761 -9.24 -19.86 -7.29
C ILE A 761 -10.77 -19.81 -7.28
N ASN A 762 -11.42 -20.87 -6.75
CA ASN A 762 -12.87 -20.92 -6.59
C ASN A 762 -13.25 -20.73 -5.11
N PRO A 763 -13.35 -19.49 -4.60
CA PRO A 763 -13.83 -19.28 -3.24
C PRO A 763 -15.35 -19.56 -3.16
N LEU A 764 -15.75 -20.46 -2.27
CA LEU A 764 -17.15 -20.65 -1.90
C LEU A 764 -17.45 -19.77 -0.68
N VAL A 765 -18.39 -18.83 -0.82
CA VAL A 765 -18.68 -17.81 0.20
C VAL A 765 -20.14 -17.92 0.65
N GLY A 766 -20.38 -17.81 1.96
CA GLY A 766 -21.73 -17.82 2.54
C GLY A 766 -21.85 -16.89 3.74
N THR A 767 -23.05 -16.34 3.96
CA THR A 767 -23.35 -15.44 5.08
C THR A 767 -24.62 -15.87 5.83
N ASN A 768 -24.67 -15.58 7.13
CA ASN A 768 -25.85 -15.80 7.98
C ASN A 768 -26.91 -14.69 7.88
N TYR A 769 -26.52 -13.46 7.52
CA TYR A 769 -27.40 -12.29 7.63
C TYR A 769 -28.47 -12.23 6.54
N GLU A 770 -28.14 -12.76 5.38
CA GLU A 770 -28.96 -12.62 4.18
C GLU A 770 -29.64 -13.94 3.77
N SER A 771 -29.30 -15.09 4.39
CA SER A 771 -29.68 -16.42 3.88
C SER A 771 -29.28 -16.64 2.40
N HIS A 772 -28.28 -15.88 1.93
CA HIS A 772 -27.76 -15.90 0.56
C HIS A 772 -26.42 -16.65 0.51
N VAL A 773 -26.22 -17.37 -0.60
CA VAL A 773 -25.05 -18.24 -0.85
C VAL A 773 -24.56 -18.02 -2.27
N GLN A 774 -23.25 -17.88 -2.45
CA GLN A 774 -22.64 -17.83 -3.77
C GLN A 774 -21.43 -18.77 -3.83
N CYS A 775 -21.44 -19.65 -4.83
CA CYS A 775 -20.22 -20.27 -5.31
C CYS A 775 -19.62 -19.30 -6.32
N ILE A 776 -18.43 -18.77 -6.03
CA ILE A 776 -17.70 -17.91 -6.95
C ILE A 776 -16.64 -18.82 -7.59
N GLU A 777 -16.88 -19.22 -8.84
CA GLU A 777 -15.87 -19.91 -9.62
C GLU A 777 -15.12 -18.90 -10.49
N VAL A 778 -13.81 -18.72 -10.24
CA VAL A 778 -12.94 -17.84 -11.02
C VAL A 778 -12.03 -18.70 -11.90
N SER A 779 -12.28 -18.66 -13.21
CA SER A 779 -11.37 -19.20 -14.23
C SER A 779 -10.71 -18.04 -14.97
N ASP A 780 -9.39 -18.11 -15.10
CA ASP A 780 -8.53 -17.08 -15.68
C ASP A 780 -8.59 -16.93 -17.22
N SER A 781 -7.77 -15.96 -17.70
CA SER A 781 -7.39 -15.54 -19.07
C SER A 781 -8.50 -15.24 -20.10
N LEU A 782 -9.74 -15.62 -19.84
CA LEU A 782 -10.91 -15.36 -20.70
C LEU A 782 -11.98 -14.50 -20.03
N GLY A 783 -11.78 -14.10 -18.77
CA GLY A 783 -12.77 -13.34 -17.99
C GLY A 783 -14.04 -14.14 -17.69
N ASN A 784 -13.98 -15.47 -17.75
CA ASN A 784 -15.12 -16.33 -17.44
C ASN A 784 -15.22 -16.51 -15.91
N ILE A 785 -15.79 -15.52 -15.24
CA ILE A 785 -16.27 -15.67 -13.87
C ILE A 785 -17.65 -16.32 -13.96
N MET A 786 -17.79 -17.53 -13.41
CA MET A 786 -19.11 -18.13 -13.20
C MET A 786 -19.50 -17.93 -11.74
N VAL A 787 -20.35 -16.94 -11.50
CA VAL A 787 -21.04 -16.83 -10.22
C VAL A 787 -22.29 -17.70 -10.27
N MET A 788 -22.29 -18.81 -9.54
CA MET A 788 -23.50 -19.58 -9.33
C MET A 788 -24.20 -19.04 -8.08
N GLU A 789 -25.26 -18.27 -8.30
CA GLU A 789 -26.20 -17.92 -7.24
C GLU A 789 -27.05 -19.15 -6.94
N LEU A 790 -26.80 -19.77 -5.78
CA LEU A 790 -27.51 -20.98 -5.38
C LEU A 790 -28.86 -20.58 -4.77
N ASP A 791 -29.93 -20.66 -5.57
CA ASP A 791 -31.30 -20.54 -5.06
C ASP A 791 -31.55 -21.62 -3.99
N PRO A 792 -31.90 -21.25 -2.74
CA PRO A 792 -32.16 -22.22 -1.67
C PRO A 792 -33.27 -23.23 -2.02
N ALA A 793 -34.16 -22.92 -2.96
CA ALA A 793 -35.20 -23.83 -3.44
C ALA A 793 -34.72 -24.87 -4.47
N ARG A 794 -33.49 -24.73 -4.99
CA ARG A 794 -32.95 -25.54 -6.12
C ARG A 794 -31.60 -26.17 -5.82
N MET A 795 -31.29 -26.51 -4.55
CA MET A 795 -30.04 -27.19 -4.18
C MET A 795 -29.71 -28.35 -5.14
N CYS A 796 -28.72 -28.13 -6.01
CA CYS A 796 -28.12 -29.18 -6.81
C CYS A 796 -27.13 -29.92 -5.93
N THR A 797 -27.55 -31.07 -5.48
CA THR A 797 -26.74 -32.03 -4.76
C THR A 797 -25.67 -32.61 -5.70
N VAL A 798 -24.40 -32.22 -5.56
CA VAL A 798 -23.28 -33.03 -6.09
C VAL A 798 -22.95 -34.08 -5.03
N ILE A 799 -23.84 -35.06 -4.89
CA ILE A 799 -23.48 -36.33 -4.25
C ILE A 799 -22.85 -37.17 -5.36
N ASN A 800 -21.61 -37.61 -5.19
CA ASN A 800 -21.13 -38.81 -5.88
C ASN A 800 -21.81 -40.02 -5.21
N PRO A 801 -22.86 -40.63 -5.80
CA PRO A 801 -23.75 -41.51 -5.05
C PRO A 801 -23.22 -42.92 -4.82
N ASP A 802 -22.04 -43.28 -5.34
CA ASP A 802 -21.67 -44.70 -5.45
C ASP A 802 -20.68 -45.21 -4.40
N ASN A 803 -20.23 -44.39 -3.45
CA ASN A 803 -19.37 -44.89 -2.37
C ASN A 803 -20.18 -45.38 -1.16
N GLY A 804 -21.06 -46.34 -1.42
CA GLY A 804 -21.56 -47.24 -0.39
C GLY A 804 -20.44 -48.17 0.05
N PHE A 805 -20.22 -48.25 1.36
CA PHE A 805 -19.34 -49.22 2.03
C PHE A 805 -19.45 -50.63 1.42
N ASP A 806 -18.47 -51.06 0.62
CA ASP A 806 -18.10 -52.48 0.53
C ASP A 806 -16.65 -52.69 0.04
N ASN A 807 -15.96 -53.60 0.70
CA ASN A 807 -14.51 -53.87 0.56
C ASN A 807 -14.18 -54.76 -0.66
N GLN A 808 -14.50 -54.32 -1.88
CA GLN A 808 -14.07 -54.98 -3.13
C GLN A 808 -13.74 -53.95 -4.22
N PRO A 809 -12.60 -54.06 -4.94
CA PRO A 809 -12.30 -53.18 -6.08
C PRO A 809 -13.24 -53.51 -7.26
N PRO A 810 -13.97 -52.55 -7.85
CA PRO A 810 -14.84 -52.83 -9.00
C PRO A 810 -14.02 -53.01 -10.28
N ALA A 811 -14.46 -53.98 -11.08
CA ALA A 811 -13.92 -54.28 -12.40
C ALA A 811 -14.15 -53.13 -13.38
N TYR A 812 -13.12 -52.87 -14.19
CA TYR A 812 -13.08 -51.97 -15.35
C TYR A 812 -14.41 -51.96 -16.14
N ILE A 813 -15.05 -50.79 -16.23
CA ILE A 813 -16.08 -50.50 -17.24
C ILE A 813 -15.39 -49.67 -18.34
N GLU A 814 -15.30 -50.24 -19.54
CA GLU A 814 -14.74 -49.58 -20.72
C GLU A 814 -15.58 -48.35 -21.14
N PRO A 815 -14.96 -47.20 -21.46
CA PRO A 815 -15.66 -46.08 -22.05
C PRO A 815 -15.95 -46.39 -23.53
N HIS A 816 -17.23 -46.60 -23.88
CA HIS A 816 -17.66 -46.65 -25.27
C HIS A 816 -17.38 -45.31 -25.95
N THR A 817 -16.36 -45.32 -26.80
CA THR A 817 -15.93 -44.28 -27.72
C THR A 817 -16.78 -44.38 -28.99
N TYR A 818 -17.49 -43.31 -29.35
CA TYR A 818 -17.83 -43.08 -30.77
C TYR A 818 -16.69 -42.25 -31.37
N VAL A 819 -15.91 -42.92 -32.24
CA VAL A 819 -14.77 -42.36 -32.97
C VAL A 819 -15.29 -41.58 -34.18
N GLY A 820 -15.05 -40.27 -34.20
CA GLY A 820 -14.96 -39.47 -35.42
C GLY A 820 -13.55 -38.89 -35.50
N GLN A 821 -12.77 -39.29 -36.51
CA GLN A 821 -11.36 -38.88 -36.65
C GLN A 821 -11.23 -37.40 -37.04
N GLY A 822 -10.56 -36.61 -36.20
CA GLY A 822 -10.11 -35.24 -36.45
C GLY A 822 -9.77 -34.53 -35.13
N PRO A 823 -8.66 -33.77 -35.00
CA PRO A 823 -8.25 -33.20 -33.73
C PRO A 823 -9.08 -31.95 -33.41
N GLY A 824 -10.16 -32.13 -32.65
CA GLY A 824 -11.00 -31.06 -32.11
C GLY A 824 -11.36 -31.38 -30.67
N TRP A 825 -10.77 -30.67 -29.72
CA TRP A 825 -11.02 -30.83 -28.29
C TRP A 825 -12.34 -30.14 -27.92
N LEU A 826 -13.38 -30.93 -27.62
CA LEU A 826 -14.60 -30.46 -26.98
C LEU A 826 -14.40 -30.55 -25.45
N SER A 827 -14.54 -29.42 -24.77
CA SER A 827 -14.58 -29.31 -23.31
C SER A 827 -15.69 -30.20 -22.73
N ARG A 828 -15.40 -30.91 -21.63
CA ARG A 828 -16.41 -31.60 -20.81
C ARG A 828 -17.31 -30.55 -20.15
N GLN A 829 -18.32 -30.08 -20.87
CA GLN A 829 -19.47 -29.39 -20.29
C GLN A 829 -20.50 -30.44 -19.88
N GLY A 830 -20.80 -30.51 -18.58
CA GLY A 830 -21.90 -31.31 -18.07
C GLY A 830 -23.23 -30.72 -18.51
N ILE A 831 -23.95 -31.42 -19.38
CA ILE A 831 -25.34 -31.12 -19.73
C ILE A 831 -26.22 -31.55 -18.55
N PHE A 832 -26.82 -30.60 -17.83
CA PHE A 832 -27.85 -30.91 -16.82
C PHE A 832 -29.19 -31.21 -17.50
N CYS A 833 -29.70 -32.43 -17.32
CA CYS A 833 -31.09 -32.78 -17.63
C CYS A 833 -32.01 -32.34 -16.48
N CYS A 834 -32.96 -31.45 -16.78
CA CYS A 834 -34.06 -31.13 -15.88
C CYS A 834 -34.99 -32.36 -15.66
N PRO A 835 -35.43 -32.69 -14.43
CA PRO A 835 -36.26 -33.86 -14.15
C PRO A 835 -37.65 -33.87 -14.82
N GLU A 836 -38.11 -32.72 -15.34
CA GLU A 836 -39.42 -32.56 -15.97
C GLU A 836 -39.42 -32.94 -17.48
N MET A 837 -38.26 -33.23 -18.08
CA MET A 837 -38.13 -33.56 -19.51
C MET A 837 -38.41 -35.03 -19.89
N LYS A 838 -39.21 -35.77 -19.11
CA LYS A 838 -39.51 -37.19 -19.40
C LYS A 838 -40.56 -37.44 -20.50
N GLN A 839 -41.03 -36.42 -21.23
CA GLN A 839 -42.12 -36.60 -22.21
C GLN A 839 -41.92 -35.99 -23.61
N CYS A 840 -40.72 -35.53 -23.97
CA CYS A 840 -40.47 -35.04 -25.32
C CYS A 840 -39.69 -36.07 -26.14
N GLN A 841 -40.38 -36.89 -26.92
CA GLN A 841 -39.75 -37.64 -28.02
C GLN A 841 -39.44 -36.65 -29.15
N PHE A 842 -38.17 -36.54 -29.51
CA PHE A 842 -37.67 -35.67 -30.57
C PHE A 842 -37.31 -36.50 -31.81
N ASP A 843 -37.70 -36.03 -32.99
CA ASP A 843 -37.29 -36.57 -34.29
C ASP A 843 -36.16 -35.70 -34.85
N PRO A 844 -34.92 -36.22 -35.00
CA PRO A 844 -33.74 -35.42 -35.34
C PRO A 844 -33.71 -34.85 -36.77
N ASP A 845 -34.69 -35.17 -37.62
CA ASP A 845 -34.71 -34.75 -39.01
C ASP A 845 -35.77 -33.67 -39.35
N ASP A 846 -36.58 -33.19 -38.39
CA ASP A 846 -37.58 -32.13 -38.59
C ASP A 846 -37.22 -30.80 -37.88
N TRP A 847 -36.71 -29.84 -38.65
CA TRP A 847 -36.26 -28.53 -38.18
C TRP A 847 -37.38 -27.49 -38.07
N SER A 848 -38.64 -27.89 -38.23
CA SER A 848 -39.80 -27.00 -38.23
C SER A 848 -40.64 -27.03 -36.96
N ASP A 849 -40.29 -27.84 -35.96
CA ASP A 849 -41.06 -27.97 -34.70
C ASP A 849 -40.85 -26.74 -33.78
N PRO A 850 -41.91 -25.96 -33.47
CA PRO A 850 -41.83 -24.79 -32.60
C PRO A 850 -41.47 -25.10 -31.13
N LYS A 851 -41.45 -26.36 -30.70
CA LYS A 851 -41.03 -26.75 -29.33
C LYS A 851 -39.53 -26.60 -29.07
N MET A 852 -38.70 -26.44 -30.11
CA MET A 852 -37.27 -26.13 -29.95
C MET A 852 -37.03 -24.75 -29.30
N PHE A 853 -37.99 -23.82 -29.39
CA PHE A 853 -37.80 -22.43 -28.99
C PHE A 853 -37.89 -22.16 -27.48
N CYS A 854 -38.28 -23.14 -26.67
CA CYS A 854 -38.41 -22.94 -25.21
C CYS A 854 -37.10 -23.18 -24.42
N MET A 855 -36.05 -23.72 -25.05
CA MET A 855 -34.75 -23.96 -24.39
C MET A 855 -33.69 -22.90 -24.71
N SER A 856 -33.95 -21.95 -25.61
CA SER A 856 -32.92 -21.00 -26.07
C SER A 856 -32.89 -19.66 -25.32
N GLU A 857 -33.92 -19.31 -24.53
CA GLU A 857 -33.92 -18.01 -23.83
C GLU A 857 -33.11 -18.00 -22.52
N GLN A 858 -32.84 -19.16 -21.91
CA GLN A 858 -32.01 -19.25 -20.68
C GLN A 858 -30.61 -19.84 -20.91
N ALA A 859 -30.27 -20.26 -22.13
CA ALA A 859 -28.98 -20.88 -22.46
C ALA A 859 -28.10 -20.06 -23.44
N ASN A 860 -28.57 -18.93 -23.97
CA ASN A 860 -27.83 -18.12 -24.96
C ASN A 860 -27.42 -16.72 -24.45
N ALA A 861 -27.05 -16.60 -23.17
CA ALA A 861 -26.34 -15.42 -22.67
C ALA A 861 -24.80 -15.55 -22.77
N SER A 862 -24.31 -16.61 -23.41
CA SER A 862 -22.90 -16.82 -23.72
C SER A 862 -22.75 -17.19 -25.19
N TRP A 863 -22.30 -16.21 -25.98
CA TRP A 863 -21.86 -16.31 -27.39
C TRP A 863 -22.84 -17.01 -28.36
N GLY A 864 -23.78 -16.25 -28.93
CA GLY A 864 -24.61 -16.70 -30.05
C GLY A 864 -24.00 -16.36 -31.43
N GLU A 865 -23.97 -17.33 -32.35
CA GLU A 865 -23.82 -17.08 -33.79
C GLU A 865 -24.87 -16.07 -34.29
N ILE A 866 -24.43 -14.98 -34.92
CA ILE A 866 -25.32 -14.04 -35.62
C ILE A 866 -25.31 -14.36 -37.12
N ASP A 867 -26.45 -14.82 -37.64
CA ASP A 867 -26.70 -14.91 -39.08
C ASP A 867 -26.88 -13.50 -39.67
N ILE A 868 -25.92 -13.11 -40.52
CA ILE A 868 -25.78 -11.77 -41.10
C ILE A 868 -27.02 -11.31 -41.90
N TRP A 869 -27.85 -12.24 -42.37
CA TRP A 869 -29.05 -11.91 -43.15
C TRP A 869 -30.26 -11.51 -42.30
N LYS A 870 -30.30 -11.86 -41.00
CA LYS A 870 -31.42 -11.52 -40.10
C LYS A 870 -31.31 -10.12 -39.49
N VAL A 871 -30.10 -9.58 -39.33
CA VAL A 871 -29.85 -8.25 -38.73
C VAL A 871 -30.30 -7.09 -39.64
N LEU A 872 -30.31 -7.29 -40.96
CA LEU A 872 -30.70 -6.27 -41.94
C LEU A 872 -32.21 -5.96 -41.98
N GLN A 873 -33.06 -6.69 -41.24
CA GLN A 873 -34.50 -6.44 -41.22
C GLN A 873 -35.00 -5.58 -40.05
N PHE A 874 -34.17 -5.23 -39.06
CA PHE A 874 -34.64 -4.62 -37.80
C PHE A 874 -34.42 -3.11 -37.61
N THR A 875 -33.89 -2.38 -38.59
CA THR A 875 -33.65 -0.92 -38.46
C THR A 875 -34.77 -0.07 -39.06
N LYS A 876 -35.90 0.03 -38.34
CA LYS A 876 -36.86 1.13 -38.49
C LYS A 876 -37.39 1.52 -37.11
N ASN A 877 -36.64 2.32 -36.37
CA ASN A 877 -37.11 3.47 -35.59
C ASN A 877 -35.99 4.02 -34.68
N ASN A 878 -35.70 5.31 -34.84
CA ASN A 878 -34.61 6.07 -34.24
C ASN A 878 -34.92 6.54 -32.81
N THR A 879 -34.04 6.26 -31.82
CA THR A 879 -33.76 7.16 -30.66
C THR A 879 -32.38 6.84 -30.05
N ILE A 880 -31.64 7.86 -29.58
CA ILE A 880 -30.19 7.83 -29.23
C ILE A 880 -29.95 8.31 -27.78
N TYR A 881 -29.09 7.63 -27.01
CA TYR A 881 -28.40 8.11 -25.78
C TYR A 881 -26.97 7.51 -25.67
N ASP A 882 -26.08 8.21 -24.94
CA ASP A 882 -24.63 8.30 -25.11
C ASP A 882 -23.81 7.59 -23.99
N SER A 883 -22.78 6.78 -24.31
CA SER A 883 -21.57 6.45 -23.48
C SER A 883 -20.66 5.34 -24.10
N ASP A 884 -19.42 5.22 -23.59
CA ASP A 884 -18.24 4.64 -24.24
C ASP A 884 -17.85 3.17 -23.90
N GLN A 885 -17.62 2.36 -24.96
CA GLN A 885 -16.59 1.28 -25.17
C GLN A 885 -17.00 0.33 -26.33
N VAL A 886 -16.07 -0.18 -27.15
CA VAL A 886 -16.35 -0.81 -28.48
C VAL A 886 -16.25 -2.35 -28.46
N GLY A 887 -17.23 -3.04 -29.07
CA GLY A 887 -17.21 -4.50 -29.30
C GLY A 887 -17.45 -4.87 -30.78
N SER A 888 -16.43 -5.44 -31.44
CA SER A 888 -16.45 -6.07 -32.78
C SER A 888 -16.79 -5.19 -34.01
N ILE A 889 -15.95 -5.30 -35.05
CA ILE A 889 -16.01 -4.50 -36.31
C ILE A 889 -16.50 -5.37 -37.46
N PHE A 890 -17.46 -4.89 -38.25
CA PHE A 890 -17.97 -5.57 -39.46
C PHE A 890 -17.62 -4.80 -40.75
N MET A 891 -17.24 -5.53 -41.80
CA MET A 891 -17.03 -4.98 -43.15
C MET A 891 -18.08 -5.53 -44.12
N VAL A 892 -18.87 -4.65 -44.75
CA VAL A 892 -19.78 -5.01 -45.86
C VAL A 892 -19.17 -4.49 -47.17
N PRO A 893 -18.76 -5.36 -48.11
CA PRO A 893 -17.95 -4.95 -49.28
C PRO A 893 -18.67 -4.06 -50.30
N SER A 894 -19.99 -3.93 -50.27
CA SER A 894 -20.76 -3.36 -51.40
C SER A 894 -21.11 -1.87 -51.29
N GLU A 895 -20.87 -1.16 -50.17
CA GLU A 895 -21.35 0.24 -50.03
C GLU A 895 -20.36 1.25 -49.44
N GLY A 896 -19.10 0.88 -49.16
CA GLY A 896 -18.06 1.88 -48.81
C GLY A 896 -18.26 2.62 -47.49
N ALA A 897 -18.99 2.04 -46.52
CA ALA A 897 -19.13 2.54 -45.15
C ALA A 897 -18.81 1.43 -44.12
N ILE A 898 -18.23 1.80 -42.97
CA ILE A 898 -17.96 0.92 -41.82
C ILE A 898 -19.10 1.08 -40.80
N TYR A 899 -19.64 -0.04 -40.32
CA TYR A 899 -20.66 -0.07 -39.26
C TYR A 899 -20.07 -0.72 -38.01
N VAL A 900 -20.20 -0.05 -36.86
CA VAL A 900 -19.74 -0.55 -35.55
C VAL A 900 -20.96 -0.83 -34.68
N LEU A 901 -20.98 -2.02 -34.08
CA LEU A 901 -21.94 -2.41 -33.05
C LEU A 901 -21.35 -2.05 -31.68
N ARG A 902 -22.09 -1.29 -30.88
CA ARG A 902 -21.75 -1.01 -29.47
C ARG A 902 -22.85 -1.64 -28.60
N GLY A 903 -22.46 -2.44 -27.61
CA GLY A 903 -23.40 -3.13 -26.72
C GLY A 903 -23.09 -2.85 -25.24
N PRO A 904 -24.10 -2.82 -24.34
CA PRO A 904 -23.92 -2.66 -22.90
C PRO A 904 -23.49 -3.98 -22.22
N ALA A 905 -22.76 -3.88 -21.11
CA ALA A 905 -22.43 -5.02 -20.25
C ALA A 905 -23.61 -5.49 -19.36
N LYS A 906 -24.80 -4.89 -19.47
CA LYS A 906 -26.00 -5.29 -18.72
C LYS A 906 -27.25 -5.06 -19.60
N TYR A 907 -27.98 -6.14 -19.87
CA TYR A 907 -29.26 -6.24 -20.60
C TYR A 907 -29.20 -5.97 -22.12
N GLY A 908 -29.59 -6.95 -22.93
CA GLY A 908 -29.30 -7.04 -24.37
C GLY A 908 -30.13 -6.14 -25.31
N GLU A 909 -29.67 -4.92 -25.57
CA GLU A 909 -30.06 -4.12 -26.74
C GLU A 909 -28.83 -3.54 -27.47
N TYR A 910 -28.85 -3.54 -28.81
CA TYR A 910 -27.73 -3.18 -29.69
C TYR A 910 -28.01 -1.89 -30.50
N ALA A 911 -27.00 -1.03 -30.69
CA ALA A 911 -27.09 0.17 -31.53
C ALA A 911 -26.03 0.19 -32.67
N LEU A 912 -26.39 0.79 -33.82
CA LEU A 912 -25.59 0.85 -35.06
C LEU A 912 -25.02 2.27 -35.27
N TYR A 913 -23.70 2.43 -35.35
CA TYR A 913 -23.04 3.72 -35.59
C TYR A 913 -22.44 3.83 -37.00
N GLN A 914 -22.55 5.02 -37.62
CA GLN A 914 -21.91 5.39 -38.89
C GLN A 914 -20.82 6.45 -38.61
N ILE A 915 -19.54 6.12 -38.82
CA ILE A 915 -18.41 7.04 -38.54
C ILE A 915 -18.01 7.82 -39.81
N PRO A 916 -17.96 9.16 -39.79
CA PRO A 916 -17.43 9.97 -40.89
C PRO A 916 -15.90 9.88 -41.01
N VAL A 917 -15.42 9.87 -42.25
CA VAL A 917 -14.05 9.51 -42.63
C VAL A 917 -13.08 10.70 -42.49
N ALA A 918 -12.28 10.77 -41.41
CA ALA A 918 -11.16 11.73 -41.31
C ALA A 918 -9.97 11.37 -40.37
N GLU A 919 -9.87 10.19 -39.76
CA GLU A 919 -8.79 9.87 -38.79
C GLU A 919 -7.83 8.75 -39.25
N ALA A 920 -6.56 8.85 -38.85
CA ALA A 920 -5.45 8.00 -39.30
C ALA A 920 -5.34 6.65 -38.58
N LYS A 921 -5.93 6.50 -37.39
CA LYS A 921 -6.10 5.24 -36.66
C LYS A 921 -7.60 4.97 -36.54
N ILE A 922 -8.06 3.84 -37.07
CA ILE A 922 -9.49 3.56 -37.27
C ILE A 922 -10.07 2.71 -36.14
N ALA A 923 -9.28 1.76 -35.61
CA ALA A 923 -9.65 0.93 -34.47
C ALA A 923 -8.44 0.18 -33.89
N GLU A 924 -8.55 -0.22 -32.63
CA GLU A 924 -7.64 -1.15 -31.95
C GLU A 924 -8.43 -2.12 -31.05
N GLY A 925 -7.93 -3.33 -30.86
CA GLY A 925 -8.56 -4.30 -29.97
C GLY A 925 -7.92 -5.68 -29.99
N PHE A 926 -8.23 -6.47 -28.96
CA PHE A 926 -7.77 -7.84 -28.80
C PHE A 926 -8.85 -8.81 -29.30
N GLY A 927 -8.52 -9.74 -30.19
CA GLY A 927 -9.53 -10.66 -30.74
C GLY A 927 -9.00 -11.78 -31.63
N GLN A 928 -9.93 -12.60 -32.13
CA GLN A 928 -9.67 -13.60 -33.16
C GLN A 928 -9.99 -13.02 -34.54
N ILE A 929 -8.99 -12.98 -35.43
CA ILE A 929 -9.13 -12.44 -36.79
C ILE A 929 -8.92 -13.57 -37.78
N ARG A 930 -9.86 -13.72 -38.72
CA ARG A 930 -9.80 -14.76 -39.74
C ARG A 930 -9.17 -14.22 -41.03
N ILE A 931 -8.01 -14.73 -41.42
CA ILE A 931 -7.31 -14.38 -42.66
C ILE A 931 -7.21 -15.64 -43.52
N ASP A 932 -7.66 -15.58 -44.77
CA ASP A 932 -7.59 -16.69 -45.73
C ASP A 932 -8.06 -18.05 -45.16
N LYS A 933 -9.15 -17.99 -44.38
CA LYS A 933 -9.83 -19.11 -43.70
C LYS A 933 -9.16 -19.64 -42.43
N GLU A 934 -7.99 -19.15 -42.04
CA GLU A 934 -7.33 -19.49 -40.77
C GLU A 934 -7.58 -18.42 -39.69
N TRP A 935 -7.70 -18.85 -38.44
CA TRP A 935 -7.95 -17.99 -37.29
C TRP A 935 -6.65 -17.61 -36.61
N HIS A 936 -6.39 -16.31 -36.47
CA HIS A 936 -5.22 -15.76 -35.80
C HIS A 936 -5.66 -15.00 -34.54
N LYS A 937 -5.04 -15.31 -33.39
CA LYS A 937 -5.24 -14.60 -32.12
C LYS A 937 -4.14 -13.55 -31.95
N GLY A 938 -4.50 -12.31 -31.64
CA GLY A 938 -3.53 -11.26 -31.37
C GLY A 938 -4.13 -9.88 -31.15
N TYR A 939 -3.28 -8.94 -30.76
CA TYR A 939 -3.60 -7.52 -30.76
C TYR A 939 -3.57 -7.00 -32.19
N ALA A 940 -4.60 -6.28 -32.61
CA ALA A 940 -4.68 -5.76 -33.96
C ALA A 940 -5.00 -4.27 -34.01
N GLU A 941 -4.27 -3.55 -34.86
CA GLU A 941 -4.47 -2.13 -35.12
C GLU A 941 -4.73 -1.89 -36.61
N LEU A 942 -5.82 -1.17 -36.92
CA LEU A 942 -6.19 -0.84 -38.28
C LEU A 942 -5.90 0.63 -38.59
N TYR A 943 -5.02 0.85 -39.56
CA TYR A 943 -4.61 2.16 -40.05
C TYR A 943 -5.10 2.42 -41.47
N ARG A 944 -5.28 3.69 -41.82
CA ARG A 944 -5.43 4.11 -43.22
C ARG A 944 -4.29 5.03 -43.62
N ILE A 945 -3.55 4.64 -44.65
CA ILE A 945 -2.50 5.47 -45.27
C ILE A 945 -2.91 5.68 -46.73
N GLY A 946 -3.41 6.88 -47.05
CA GLY A 946 -3.95 7.20 -48.38
C GLY A 946 -5.23 6.42 -48.70
N ASN A 947 -5.26 5.70 -49.83
CA ASN A 947 -6.39 4.83 -50.21
C ASN A 947 -6.21 3.37 -49.77
N THR A 948 -5.19 3.09 -48.96
CA THR A 948 -4.83 1.74 -48.54
C THR A 948 -5.09 1.58 -47.05
N PHE A 949 -5.76 0.49 -46.67
CA PHE A 949 -5.94 0.08 -45.28
C PHE A 949 -4.82 -0.90 -44.91
N ASN A 950 -4.19 -0.68 -43.76
CA ASN A 950 -3.11 -1.51 -43.24
C ASN A 950 -3.53 -2.07 -41.88
N LEU A 951 -3.52 -3.39 -41.73
CA LEU A 951 -3.82 -4.09 -40.49
C LEU A 951 -2.50 -4.63 -39.91
N ILE A 952 -2.16 -4.20 -38.70
CA ILE A 952 -1.00 -4.70 -37.95
C ILE A 952 -1.54 -5.74 -36.97
N ILE A 953 -0.94 -6.94 -36.92
CA ILE A 953 -1.34 -8.02 -36.02
C ILE A 953 -0.10 -8.52 -35.27
N CYS A 954 -0.13 -8.45 -33.93
CA CYS A 954 0.88 -9.05 -33.06
C CYS A 954 0.30 -10.34 -32.45
N GLY A 955 0.78 -11.50 -32.90
CA GLY A 955 0.33 -12.81 -32.43
C GLY A 955 1.30 -13.48 -31.44
N TYR A 956 0.77 -14.03 -30.34
CA TYR A 956 1.48 -14.91 -29.42
C TYR A 956 1.50 -16.34 -29.98
N ARG A 957 2.52 -16.67 -30.76
CA ARG A 957 3.10 -18.01 -31.05
C ARG A 957 3.73 -17.97 -32.43
N THR A 958 4.96 -17.50 -32.49
CA THR A 958 5.83 -17.72 -33.65
C THR A 958 7.20 -18.11 -33.13
N SER A 959 7.58 -19.37 -33.35
CA SER A 959 8.96 -19.82 -33.17
C SER A 959 9.81 -19.17 -34.27
N TRP A 960 10.83 -18.41 -33.87
CA TRP A 960 11.78 -17.76 -34.78
C TRP A 960 13.08 -18.54 -34.80
N HIS A 961 13.59 -18.86 -35.98
CA HIS A 961 14.86 -19.57 -36.13
C HIS A 961 15.99 -18.54 -36.26
N ILE A 962 17.08 -18.70 -35.49
CA ILE A 962 18.25 -17.84 -35.64
C ILE A 962 19.03 -18.30 -36.88
N ASP A 963 19.04 -17.48 -37.92
CA ASP A 963 19.81 -17.74 -39.12
C ASP A 963 21.31 -17.46 -38.90
N SER A 964 21.62 -16.37 -38.18
CA SER A 964 23.00 -15.97 -37.88
C SER A 964 23.11 -14.95 -36.75
N VAL A 965 24.30 -14.89 -36.12
CA VAL A 965 24.66 -13.89 -35.10
C VAL A 965 25.93 -13.17 -35.55
N THR A 966 25.93 -11.83 -35.46
CA THR A 966 27.11 -11.00 -35.72
C THR A 966 27.50 -10.24 -34.46
N HIS A 967 28.71 -10.48 -33.97
CA HIS A 967 29.26 -9.82 -32.78
C HIS A 967 30.11 -8.60 -33.19
N LYS A 968 29.80 -7.41 -32.66
CA LYS A 968 30.62 -6.19 -32.83
C LYS A 968 30.56 -5.31 -31.58
N ASN A 969 31.66 -5.15 -30.85
CA ASN A 969 31.87 -4.18 -29.75
C ASN A 969 30.63 -3.88 -28.88
N ASN A 970 30.43 -4.67 -27.82
CA ASN A 970 29.30 -4.58 -26.85
C ASN A 970 27.90 -4.70 -27.48
N MET A 971 27.81 -5.27 -28.68
CA MET A 971 26.56 -5.39 -29.40
C MET A 971 26.52 -6.67 -30.22
N ASP A 972 25.42 -7.40 -30.06
CA ASP A 972 25.10 -8.58 -30.83
C ASP A 972 23.89 -8.31 -31.73
N VAL A 973 24.01 -8.71 -33.00
CA VAL A 973 22.95 -8.58 -33.99
C VAL A 973 22.54 -9.98 -34.46
N TYR A 974 21.30 -10.36 -34.16
CA TYR A 974 20.70 -11.63 -34.54
C TYR A 974 19.85 -11.43 -35.79
N LYS A 975 20.03 -12.30 -36.77
CA LYS A 975 19.11 -12.45 -37.89
C LYS A 975 18.21 -13.64 -37.60
N CYS A 976 16.91 -13.41 -37.53
CA CYS A 976 15.93 -14.44 -37.26
C CYS A 976 14.95 -14.56 -38.43
N SER A 977 14.55 -15.77 -38.81
CA SER A 977 13.55 -16.01 -39.85
C SER A 977 12.36 -16.82 -39.34
N ASN A 978 11.19 -16.55 -39.91
CA ASN A 978 10.00 -17.39 -39.78
C ASN A 978 9.10 -17.21 -41.01
N ASN A 979 8.67 -18.31 -41.63
CA ASN A 979 7.66 -18.40 -42.71
C ASN A 979 7.67 -17.22 -43.71
N GLY A 980 8.86 -16.90 -44.24
CA GLY A 980 9.05 -15.89 -45.29
C GLY A 980 9.36 -14.46 -44.82
N GLY A 981 9.33 -14.18 -43.52
CA GLY A 981 9.79 -12.92 -42.91
C GLY A 981 11.20 -13.01 -42.33
N THR A 982 11.94 -11.89 -42.33
CA THR A 982 13.25 -11.76 -41.66
C THR A 982 13.19 -10.62 -40.65
N LEU A 983 13.52 -10.93 -39.39
CA LEU A 983 13.63 -9.98 -38.28
C LEU A 983 15.10 -9.82 -37.90
N TRP A 984 15.53 -8.60 -37.60
CA TRP A 984 16.87 -8.31 -37.08
C TRP A 984 16.77 -7.77 -35.66
N ILE A 985 17.37 -8.47 -34.69
CA ILE A 985 17.34 -8.11 -33.27
C ILE A 985 18.73 -7.59 -32.89
N LYS A 986 18.78 -6.41 -32.28
CA LYS A 986 20.02 -5.76 -31.84
C LYS A 986 20.02 -5.66 -30.32
N ILE A 987 20.99 -6.29 -29.66
CA ILE A 987 21.17 -6.24 -28.20
C ILE A 987 22.45 -5.46 -27.92
N ILE A 988 22.38 -4.47 -27.03
CA ILE A 988 23.52 -3.66 -26.59
C ILE A 988 23.75 -3.93 -25.10
N PHE A 989 24.95 -4.37 -24.72
CA PHE A 989 25.28 -4.71 -23.34
C PHE A 989 25.87 -3.51 -22.60
N ALA A 990 25.35 -3.20 -21.40
CA ALA A 990 25.79 -2.08 -20.58
C ALA A 990 27.16 -2.31 -19.89
N GLN A 991 27.55 -3.57 -19.61
CA GLN A 991 28.91 -4.00 -19.18
C GLN A 991 29.19 -5.45 -19.67
N GLU A 992 30.43 -5.95 -19.51
CA GLU A 992 30.99 -7.15 -20.20
C GLU A 992 30.07 -8.40 -20.25
N PRO A 993 30.08 -9.16 -21.37
CA PRO A 993 28.99 -10.08 -21.71
C PRO A 993 29.03 -11.40 -20.92
N ALA A 994 27.92 -11.71 -20.23
CA ALA A 994 27.59 -13.07 -19.82
C ALA A 994 27.30 -13.93 -21.07
N LYS A 995 27.89 -15.14 -21.13
CA LYS A 995 27.66 -16.09 -22.24
C LYS A 995 26.21 -16.58 -22.26
N VAL A 996 25.49 -16.26 -23.32
CA VAL A 996 24.20 -16.91 -23.65
C VAL A 996 24.49 -18.35 -24.06
N MET A 997 24.07 -19.34 -23.26
CA MET A 997 24.11 -20.75 -23.64
C MET A 997 22.83 -21.10 -24.40
N ALA A 998 22.96 -21.40 -25.70
CA ALA A 998 21.87 -21.95 -26.50
C ALA A 998 21.68 -23.44 -26.18
N GLN A 999 20.47 -23.86 -25.81
CA GLN A 999 20.10 -25.26 -25.66
C GLN A 999 18.85 -25.51 -26.52
N GLY A 1000 19.01 -26.25 -27.64
CA GLY A 1000 17.95 -26.89 -28.45
C GLY A 1000 16.79 -26.04 -28.97
N ASP A 1001 16.74 -25.82 -30.29
CA ASP A 1001 15.59 -25.42 -31.16
C ASP A 1001 14.58 -24.33 -30.70
N GLY A 1002 14.83 -23.60 -29.62
CA GLY A 1002 14.06 -22.42 -29.23
C GLY A 1002 14.84 -21.50 -28.30
N ILE A 1003 14.70 -20.19 -28.50
CA ILE A 1003 15.11 -19.18 -27.50
C ILE A 1003 13.89 -18.85 -26.65
N LEU A 1004 13.99 -19.05 -25.34
CA LEU A 1004 13.14 -18.39 -24.35
C LEU A 1004 13.79 -17.06 -24.00
N PHE A 1005 13.13 -15.93 -24.24
CA PHE A 1005 13.57 -14.65 -23.69
C PHE A 1005 13.23 -14.64 -22.19
N ARG A 1006 14.25 -14.69 -21.32
CA ARG A 1006 14.13 -14.42 -19.88
C ARG A 1006 14.78 -13.07 -19.59
N GLY A 1007 14.01 -12.13 -19.04
CA GLY A 1007 14.50 -10.87 -18.44
C GLY A 1007 13.77 -9.63 -18.94
N ASN A 1008 13.54 -8.69 -18.01
CA ASN A 1008 12.94 -7.37 -18.22
C ASN A 1008 13.60 -6.64 -19.39
N LEU A 1009 12.90 -6.61 -20.53
CA LEU A 1009 13.15 -5.66 -21.59
C LEU A 1009 12.05 -4.60 -21.49
N CYS A 1010 12.44 -3.39 -21.11
CA CYS A 1010 11.68 -2.19 -21.48
C CYS A 1010 11.47 -2.25 -23.00
N THR A 1011 10.21 -2.26 -23.42
CA THR A 1011 9.81 -1.73 -24.74
C THR A 1011 9.35 -0.30 -24.56
#